data_AF-A0A0M1IW33-F1
#
_entry.id   AF-A0A0M1IW33-F1
#
_cell.length_a   1.000
_cell.length_b   1.000
_cell.length_c   1.000
_cell.angle_alpha   90.00
_cell.angle_beta   90.00
_cell.angle_gamma   90.00
#
_symmetry.space_group_name_H-M   'P 1'
#
loop_
_entity.id
_entity.type
_entity.pdbx_description
1 polymer ?
#
loop_
_entity_poly.entity_id
_entity_poly.type
_entity_poly.pdbx_seq_one_letter_code
_entity_poly.pdbx_strand_id
1 'polypeptide(L)'
;MKKKSLLIGIINLLIIFGVVNINTKLVYAHTNATGMYVSPVNEKKADMMLVDWSTTKNAPNTYWAVHNWNAGGEAGGYAGFQQRSDRRTLHFAIWDPVSVRQPIEAEYLSSSSTSSRFGGEGEGMKVETNYNWNPNSWYKMTMRNWQEDGHTKFGQWIRDESTKEWKQIAVLDFPVANVNFGWGTGMFQEDWAGNGQDVRNARLKNFYSRSVSNQDWNSLNKQRITSQYPEKNWNGGGNSEYVWVEAGGNTKPSMTSGQVFNINQPSKPDVGTLDFDITNAKYENNYLNISWKLKNQSTPQFKGKIEIYNNSSMTGTPIKTINNIKSYKNSIKESCQLSSSTGLYAKVIITDLFDNTITKTVTLAGSNESNYKGSNFTFDFKGYSDQQFAKLDLNLDKLTSKLTVENIKTHYYFNDSYASILVQNNLGQTVFYKDFIGNKVNDAMVKDIPLKEGYYLTVKHREYSNRLFVTNVDKNLSLDKGATNTYKISKNQLNPISESEIPDPNKSPYVGKHFDFTFKGLGDWLFGQLTLDLSSNQAKVDIKKGEPHVYFDDSYASLSIKDNEGNTVYTKDFIGDKSNEALVKNIPIKNGYYITMNHQESKDRLLITNLDNKLELEKGNSITYKITDSGLLKVSESEIPKPIKPTYYGTEFNTLFKGYADRVFAEMKMDLSKKQVTVTTNAGVPHSYFNEYATILIQNSKKETVYSKKFIGTYNYQSNSETAPLEEGSIITITHLESKDRLKIINTENLSELEKADSVTYQVINGGLKKIS
;
A
#
# COMPACT_ATOMS: atom_id res chain seq x y z
N MET A 1 -48.80 21.73 -76.10
CA MET A 1 -48.84 22.58 -77.32
C MET A 1 -48.01 23.85 -77.07
N LYS A 2 -47.11 24.16 -77.99
CA LYS A 2 -46.11 25.24 -77.95
C LYS A 2 -46.72 26.65 -77.92
N LYS A 3 -46.04 27.59 -77.25
CA LYS A 3 -45.97 29.07 -77.45
C LYS A 3 -44.88 29.55 -76.44
N LYS A 4 -44.00 30.54 -76.63
CA LYS A 4 -43.79 31.64 -77.60
C LYS A 4 -42.45 32.33 -77.25
N SER A 5 -41.57 32.66 -78.22
CA SER A 5 -41.06 34.02 -78.62
C SER A 5 -40.55 34.96 -77.49
N LEU A 6 -39.44 35.73 -77.50
CA LEU A 6 -38.56 36.46 -78.46
C LEU A 6 -38.40 37.91 -77.87
N LEU A 7 -37.27 38.60 -78.16
CA LEU A 7 -36.87 40.02 -77.90
C LEU A 7 -36.23 40.34 -76.52
N ILE A 8 -34.96 40.76 -76.40
CA ILE A 8 -34.22 41.98 -76.86
C ILE A 8 -34.44 43.21 -75.95
N GLY A 9 -33.34 43.64 -75.28
CA GLY A 9 -32.81 45.01 -75.39
C GLY A 9 -33.01 46.03 -74.24
N ILE A 10 -31.93 46.31 -73.49
CA ILE A 10 -31.53 47.62 -72.91
C ILE A 10 -29.98 47.55 -72.85
N ILE A 11 -29.12 48.22 -73.65
CA ILE A 11 -28.80 49.63 -73.94
C ILE A 11 -28.17 50.44 -72.77
N ASN A 12 -26.82 50.51 -72.84
CA ASN A 12 -25.88 51.64 -72.70
C ASN A 12 -25.36 52.24 -71.36
N LEU A 13 -24.00 52.24 -71.31
CA LEU A 13 -23.03 53.33 -71.03
C LEU A 13 -22.51 53.62 -69.59
N LEU A 14 -21.18 53.46 -69.41
CA LEU A 14 -20.15 54.47 -69.02
C LEU A 14 -18.78 53.72 -68.88
N ILE A 15 -17.70 53.96 -69.67
CA ILE A 15 -16.73 55.10 -69.62
C ILE A 15 -16.01 55.13 -68.24
N ILE A 16 -14.68 55.10 -68.03
CA ILE A 16 -13.47 55.30 -68.86
C ILE A 16 -12.21 54.94 -68.00
N PHE A 17 -11.12 54.54 -68.68
CA PHE A 17 -9.69 54.55 -68.30
C PHE A 17 -9.14 53.65 -67.17
N GLY A 18 -8.06 52.92 -67.50
CA GLY A 18 -7.06 52.53 -66.51
C GLY A 18 -6.23 51.28 -66.80
N VAL A 19 -5.36 51.33 -67.82
CA VAL A 19 -3.99 50.79 -67.83
C VAL A 19 -3.76 49.26 -67.59
N VAL A 20 -2.85 48.75 -68.43
CA VAL A 20 -2.03 47.53 -68.35
C VAL A 20 -2.52 46.36 -69.18
N ASN A 21 -1.81 46.19 -70.29
CA ASN A 21 -1.72 44.98 -71.08
C ASN A 21 -1.01 43.90 -70.22
N ILE A 22 -1.75 43.22 -69.35
CA ILE A 22 -1.28 42.00 -68.69
C ILE A 22 -1.79 40.84 -69.52
N ASN A 23 -0.85 40.15 -70.17
CA ASN A 23 -1.10 38.88 -70.84
C ASN A 23 -1.39 37.81 -69.77
N THR A 24 -2.56 37.86 -69.13
CA THR A 24 -3.03 36.81 -68.24
C THR A 24 -3.56 35.68 -69.11
N LYS A 25 -2.72 34.70 -69.40
CA LYS A 25 -3.22 33.35 -69.69
C LYS A 25 -4.03 32.90 -68.47
N LEU A 26 -5.35 33.04 -68.56
CA LEU A 26 -6.31 32.40 -67.67
C LEU A 26 -6.18 30.88 -67.90
N VAL A 27 -5.52 30.21 -66.96
CA VAL A 27 -5.47 28.74 -66.91
C VAL A 27 -6.80 28.30 -66.30
N TYR A 28 -7.67 27.72 -67.11
CA TYR A 28 -8.91 27.10 -66.64
C TYR A 28 -8.60 25.95 -65.67
N ALA A 29 -9.43 25.76 -64.64
CA ALA A 29 -9.37 24.57 -63.80
C ALA A 29 -9.54 23.33 -64.69
N HIS A 30 -8.48 22.51 -64.80
CA HIS A 30 -8.57 21.20 -65.42
C HIS A 30 -9.46 20.29 -64.57
N THR A 31 -9.99 19.21 -65.18
CA THR A 31 -10.80 18.23 -64.46
C THR A 31 -10.08 17.74 -63.21
N ASN A 32 -8.77 17.46 -63.24
CA ASN A 32 -8.00 17.04 -62.07
C ASN A 32 -6.92 18.07 -61.72
N ALA A 33 -6.66 18.27 -60.42
CA ALA A 33 -5.45 18.99 -59.99
C ALA A 33 -4.20 18.18 -60.40
N THR A 34 -3.16 18.86 -60.88
CA THR A 34 -1.93 18.19 -61.31
C THR A 34 -1.23 17.48 -60.15
N GLY A 35 -0.66 16.31 -60.45
CA GLY A 35 0.15 15.57 -59.50
C GLY A 35 1.39 16.36 -59.06
N MET A 36 1.70 16.29 -57.76
CA MET A 36 2.88 16.94 -57.18
C MET A 36 3.79 15.91 -56.52
N TYR A 37 5.10 16.04 -56.75
CA TYR A 37 6.12 15.14 -56.22
C TYR A 37 7.12 15.92 -55.37
N VAL A 38 7.50 15.33 -54.24
CA VAL A 38 8.60 15.82 -53.38
C VAL A 38 9.57 14.66 -53.16
N SER A 39 10.73 14.71 -53.80
CA SER A 39 11.69 13.61 -53.80
C SER A 39 12.98 13.98 -53.09
N PRO A 40 13.49 13.15 -52.17
CA PRO A 40 14.81 13.37 -51.58
C PRO A 40 15.91 13.28 -52.63
N VAL A 41 16.94 14.09 -52.46
CA VAL A 41 18.17 14.00 -53.27
C VAL A 41 19.20 13.15 -52.52
N ASN A 42 19.91 12.29 -53.26
CA ASN A 42 20.91 11.35 -52.73
C ASN A 42 20.33 10.29 -51.78
N GLU A 43 19.12 9.81 -52.07
CA GLU A 43 18.58 8.64 -51.37
C GLU A 43 19.50 7.43 -51.54
N LYS A 44 19.53 6.58 -50.51
CA LYS A 44 20.28 5.33 -50.49
C LYS A 44 19.31 4.20 -50.15
N LYS A 45 19.68 2.98 -50.53
CA LYS A 45 18.96 1.77 -50.15
C LYS A 45 18.82 1.69 -48.62
N ALA A 46 17.59 1.50 -48.15
CA ALA A 46 17.23 1.64 -46.74
C ALA A 46 16.34 0.51 -46.20
N ASP A 47 16.53 0.19 -44.92
CA ASP A 47 15.64 -0.71 -44.18
C ASP A 47 14.49 0.06 -43.51
N MET A 48 14.63 1.38 -43.37
CA MET A 48 13.64 2.24 -42.73
C MET A 48 13.60 3.63 -43.37
N MET A 49 12.41 4.21 -43.44
CA MET A 49 12.17 5.57 -43.97
C MET A 49 11.19 6.33 -43.08
N LEU A 50 11.44 7.64 -42.90
CA LEU A 50 10.63 8.53 -42.07
C LEU A 50 10.44 9.88 -42.74
N VAL A 51 9.22 10.40 -42.65
CA VAL A 51 8.86 11.76 -43.07
C VAL A 51 7.79 12.30 -42.13
N ASP A 52 7.90 13.58 -41.78
CA ASP A 52 6.82 14.31 -41.11
C ASP A 52 5.96 14.99 -42.17
N TRP A 53 4.66 14.73 -42.13
CA TRP A 53 3.68 15.27 -43.07
C TRP A 53 2.63 16.11 -42.34
N SER A 54 2.15 17.15 -43.02
CA SER A 54 1.02 17.98 -42.60
C SER A 54 0.29 18.56 -43.80
N THR A 55 -0.97 18.92 -43.65
CA THR A 55 -1.76 19.65 -44.67
C THR A 55 -2.56 20.77 -44.03
N THR A 56 -2.78 21.87 -44.76
CA THR A 56 -3.71 22.95 -44.36
C THR A 56 -4.90 23.06 -45.32
N LYS A 57 -4.81 22.43 -46.50
CA LYS A 57 -5.85 22.40 -47.52
C LYS A 57 -6.04 20.95 -47.97
N ASN A 58 -7.13 20.35 -47.52
CA ASN A 58 -7.44 18.94 -47.67
C ASN A 58 -8.72 18.75 -48.48
N ALA A 59 -8.71 19.12 -49.76
CA ALA A 59 -9.86 18.86 -50.64
C ALA A 59 -10.26 17.37 -50.60
N PRO A 60 -11.56 17.04 -50.64
CA PRO A 60 -12.01 15.67 -50.79
C PRO A 60 -11.38 14.99 -52.00
N ASN A 61 -11.14 13.70 -51.88
CA ASN A 61 -10.51 12.86 -52.90
C ASN A 61 -9.04 13.20 -53.17
N THR A 62 -8.31 13.52 -52.11
CA THR A 62 -6.86 13.79 -52.17
C THR A 62 -6.07 12.68 -51.50
N TYR A 63 -5.08 12.15 -52.21
CA TYR A 63 -4.11 11.21 -51.66
C TYR A 63 -2.75 11.87 -51.53
N TRP A 64 -2.12 11.73 -50.37
CA TRP A 64 -0.71 12.03 -50.13
C TRP A 64 0.02 10.73 -49.84
N ALA A 65 0.56 10.08 -50.88
CA ALA A 65 1.48 8.96 -50.75
C ALA A 65 2.81 9.50 -50.20
N VAL A 66 2.94 9.62 -48.88
CA VAL A 66 4.09 10.23 -48.19
C VAL A 66 5.37 9.46 -48.42
N HIS A 67 5.27 8.14 -48.48
CA HIS A 67 6.36 7.26 -48.88
C HIS A 67 5.95 6.51 -50.14
N ASN A 68 6.85 6.46 -51.11
CA ASN A 68 6.80 5.55 -52.26
C ASN A 68 8.09 4.73 -52.24
N TRP A 69 8.15 3.60 -52.93
CA TRP A 69 9.42 2.88 -53.11
C TRP A 69 9.32 1.89 -54.26
N ASN A 70 10.48 1.58 -54.85
CA ASN A 70 10.68 0.52 -55.83
C ASN A 70 9.62 0.53 -56.95
N ALA A 71 9.21 1.71 -57.44
CA ALA A 71 8.20 1.79 -58.48
C ALA A 71 8.59 0.94 -59.69
N GLY A 72 7.70 0.03 -60.10
CA GLY A 72 7.94 -0.95 -61.17
C GLY A 72 8.93 -2.08 -60.85
N GLY A 73 9.43 -2.16 -59.61
CA GLY A 73 10.37 -3.19 -59.15
C GLY A 73 9.77 -4.09 -58.06
N GLU A 74 10.62 -4.97 -57.52
CA GLU A 74 10.23 -5.93 -56.49
C GLU A 74 9.76 -5.23 -55.20
N ALA A 75 8.61 -5.67 -54.70
CA ALA A 75 7.86 -5.03 -53.60
C ALA A 75 7.70 -3.52 -53.78
N GLY A 76 7.49 -3.03 -55.01
CA GLY A 76 7.04 -1.66 -55.24
C GLY A 76 5.86 -1.34 -54.33
N GLY A 77 5.78 -0.11 -53.81
CA GLY A 77 4.69 0.23 -52.92
C GLY A 77 4.61 1.70 -52.55
N TYR A 78 3.55 2.01 -51.81
CA TYR A 78 3.27 3.34 -51.31
C TYR A 78 2.58 3.31 -49.95
N ALA A 79 2.77 4.36 -49.17
CA ALA A 79 2.14 4.56 -47.87
C ALA A 79 1.86 6.04 -47.63
N GLY A 80 0.69 6.37 -47.10
CA GLY A 80 0.25 7.76 -47.10
C GLY A 80 -1.03 8.07 -46.34
N PHE A 81 -1.48 9.32 -46.47
CA PHE A 81 -2.70 9.84 -45.89
C PHE A 81 -3.71 10.12 -47.00
N GLN A 82 -4.99 9.78 -46.79
CA GLN A 82 -6.08 10.10 -47.72
C GLN A 82 -7.16 10.93 -47.05
N GLN A 83 -7.64 11.95 -47.76
CA GLN A 83 -8.91 12.61 -47.50
C GLN A 83 -9.95 12.07 -48.46
N ARG A 84 -10.83 11.20 -47.98
CA ARG A 84 -12.00 10.76 -48.73
C ARG A 84 -13.14 11.78 -48.56
N SER A 85 -14.22 11.59 -49.30
CA SER A 85 -15.43 12.43 -49.15
C SER A 85 -16.09 12.29 -47.77
N ASP A 86 -16.00 11.11 -47.16
CA ASP A 86 -16.71 10.74 -45.93
C ASP A 86 -15.78 10.63 -44.71
N ARG A 87 -14.49 10.36 -44.90
CA ARG A 87 -13.54 10.09 -43.81
C ARG A 87 -12.09 10.34 -44.16
N ARG A 88 -11.24 10.24 -43.14
CA ARG A 88 -9.78 10.37 -43.23
C ARG A 88 -9.13 9.03 -42.95
N THR A 89 -8.23 8.60 -43.82
CA THR A 89 -7.60 7.29 -43.76
C THR A 89 -6.08 7.36 -43.91
N LEU A 90 -5.41 6.30 -43.47
CA LEU A 90 -4.05 5.95 -43.84
C LEU A 90 -4.09 4.79 -44.85
N HIS A 91 -3.17 4.81 -45.79
CA HIS A 91 -3.02 3.77 -46.79
C HIS A 91 -1.62 3.18 -46.74
N PHE A 92 -1.52 1.90 -47.03
CA PHE A 92 -0.28 1.17 -47.19
C PHE A 92 -0.50 0.05 -48.22
N ALA A 93 0.17 0.13 -49.36
CA ALA A 93 0.02 -0.84 -50.44
C ALA A 93 1.36 -1.31 -50.97
N ILE A 94 1.40 -2.57 -51.39
CA ILE A 94 2.54 -3.22 -52.04
C ILE A 94 2.00 -4.00 -53.24
N TRP A 95 2.61 -3.80 -54.41
CA TRP A 95 2.34 -4.62 -55.60
C TRP A 95 2.83 -6.05 -55.37
N ASP A 96 2.18 -7.00 -56.03
CA ASP A 96 2.54 -8.41 -55.89
C ASP A 96 4.00 -8.71 -56.23
N PRO A 97 4.55 -9.78 -55.63
CA PRO A 97 5.88 -10.24 -55.98
C PRO A 97 6.04 -10.47 -57.48
N VAL A 98 7.11 -9.89 -58.02
CA VAL A 98 7.51 -10.06 -59.41
C VAL A 98 8.25 -11.40 -59.59
N SER A 99 9.08 -11.78 -58.62
CA SER A 99 9.90 -13.00 -58.69
C SER A 99 9.18 -14.29 -58.35
N VAL A 100 8.05 -14.24 -57.65
CA VAL A 100 7.30 -15.42 -57.21
C VAL A 100 5.80 -15.25 -57.39
N ARG A 101 5.06 -16.35 -57.54
CA ARG A 101 3.59 -16.35 -57.62
C ARG A 101 2.96 -16.75 -56.31
N GLN A 102 3.26 -16.00 -55.25
CA GLN A 102 2.70 -16.21 -53.91
C GLN A 102 2.05 -14.90 -53.43
N PRO A 103 0.84 -14.95 -52.85
CA PRO A 103 0.17 -13.74 -52.38
C PRO A 103 0.87 -13.13 -51.17
N ILE A 104 0.76 -11.81 -51.04
CA ILE A 104 1.14 -11.05 -49.85
C ILE A 104 0.10 -11.32 -48.75
N GLU A 105 0.56 -11.58 -47.53
CA GLU A 105 -0.32 -11.78 -46.37
C GLU A 105 -0.31 -10.58 -45.42
N ALA A 106 -1.45 -10.28 -44.80
CA ALA A 106 -1.53 -9.26 -43.75
C ALA A 106 -1.28 -9.90 -42.38
N GLU A 107 -0.02 -9.97 -41.96
CA GLU A 107 0.37 -10.56 -40.67
C GLU A 107 -0.23 -9.81 -39.48
N TYR A 108 -0.30 -8.49 -39.57
CA TYR A 108 -0.92 -7.65 -38.53
C TYR A 108 -1.72 -6.52 -39.15
N LEU A 109 -2.89 -6.28 -38.57
CA LEU A 109 -3.75 -5.13 -38.83
C LEU A 109 -4.15 -4.52 -37.48
N SER A 110 -4.05 -3.20 -37.37
CA SER A 110 -4.65 -2.49 -36.24
C SER A 110 -6.17 -2.68 -36.25
N SER A 111 -6.83 -2.50 -35.11
CA SER A 111 -8.29 -2.69 -34.98
C SER A 111 -9.13 -1.80 -35.91
N SER A 112 -8.54 -0.72 -36.44
CA SER A 112 -9.17 0.22 -37.38
C SER A 112 -8.75 -0.01 -38.84
N SER A 113 -8.01 -1.08 -39.13
CA SER A 113 -7.44 -1.38 -40.44
C SER A 113 -8.18 -2.52 -41.13
N THR A 114 -8.34 -2.44 -42.45
CA THR A 114 -8.80 -3.53 -43.30
C THR A 114 -7.82 -3.74 -44.45
N SER A 115 -7.58 -5.01 -44.80
CA SER A 115 -6.79 -5.36 -45.98
C SER A 115 -7.69 -5.78 -47.13
N SER A 116 -7.25 -5.50 -48.36
CA SER A 116 -7.91 -5.94 -49.58
C SER A 116 -6.94 -5.95 -50.74
N ARG A 117 -7.31 -6.64 -51.81
CA ARG A 117 -6.56 -6.63 -53.07
C ARG A 117 -6.83 -5.33 -53.83
N PHE A 118 -5.86 -4.88 -54.62
CA PHE A 118 -6.06 -3.81 -55.61
C PHE A 118 -5.66 -4.28 -57.01
N GLY A 119 -6.17 -3.58 -58.03
CA GLY A 119 -6.06 -3.89 -59.45
C GLY A 119 -6.16 -2.61 -60.30
N GLY A 120 -6.07 -2.72 -61.62
CA GLY A 120 -6.20 -1.60 -62.57
C GLY A 120 -4.92 -0.77 -62.79
N GLU A 121 -3.96 -0.85 -61.87
CA GLU A 121 -2.62 -0.26 -61.94
C GLU A 121 -1.51 -1.32 -61.73
N GLY A 122 -1.82 -2.57 -62.06
CA GLY A 122 -1.15 -3.76 -61.52
C GLY A 122 -1.92 -4.33 -60.32
N GLU A 123 -1.52 -5.52 -59.86
CA GLU A 123 -2.17 -6.22 -58.75
C GLU A 123 -1.31 -6.18 -57.49
N GLY A 124 -1.95 -6.15 -56.32
CA GLY A 124 -1.24 -6.15 -55.05
C GLY A 124 -2.16 -6.18 -53.82
N MET A 125 -1.55 -5.98 -52.66
CA MET A 125 -2.23 -5.89 -51.37
C MET A 125 -2.23 -4.45 -50.87
N LYS A 126 -3.38 -3.97 -50.40
CA LYS A 126 -3.50 -2.69 -49.71
C LYS A 126 -4.14 -2.85 -48.35
N VAL A 127 -3.72 -1.98 -47.43
CA VAL A 127 -4.32 -1.74 -46.13
C VAL A 127 -4.89 -0.33 -46.13
N GLU A 128 -6.16 -0.22 -45.78
CA GLU A 128 -6.83 1.04 -45.50
C GLU A 128 -7.14 1.11 -44.01
N THR A 129 -6.79 2.22 -43.36
CA THR A 129 -6.98 2.39 -41.92
C THR A 129 -7.73 3.67 -41.63
N ASN A 130 -8.84 3.58 -40.91
CA ASN A 130 -9.53 4.77 -40.41
C ASN A 130 -8.64 5.47 -39.38
N TYR A 131 -8.23 6.70 -39.69
CA TYR A 131 -7.35 7.49 -38.85
C TYR A 131 -7.70 8.97 -39.02
N ASN A 132 -8.34 9.52 -38.00
CA ASN A 132 -8.87 10.88 -38.03
C ASN A 132 -7.76 11.92 -37.79
N TRP A 133 -6.80 12.02 -38.71
CA TRP A 133 -5.77 13.05 -38.69
C TRP A 133 -6.41 14.45 -38.82
N ASN A 134 -5.75 15.47 -38.29
CA ASN A 134 -6.24 16.84 -38.28
C ASN A 134 -5.41 17.74 -39.20
N PRO A 135 -6.05 18.63 -39.99
CA PRO A 135 -5.34 19.70 -40.68
C PRO A 135 -4.55 20.54 -39.68
N ASN A 136 -3.44 21.09 -40.13
CA ASN A 136 -2.47 21.85 -39.34
C ASN A 136 -1.68 21.05 -38.29
N SER A 137 -1.98 19.77 -38.06
CA SER A 137 -1.17 18.88 -37.22
C SER A 137 -0.05 18.22 -38.03
N TRP A 138 1.05 17.87 -37.35
CA TRP A 138 2.18 17.15 -37.93
C TRP A 138 2.11 15.68 -37.53
N TYR A 139 2.33 14.79 -38.51
CA TYR A 139 2.35 13.35 -38.31
C TYR A 139 3.63 12.76 -38.89
N LYS A 140 4.36 11.98 -38.10
CA LYS A 140 5.52 11.23 -38.56
C LYS A 140 5.08 9.87 -39.06
N MET A 141 5.27 9.59 -40.35
CA MET A 141 5.06 8.27 -40.92
C MET A 141 6.40 7.54 -41.03
N THR A 142 6.45 6.34 -40.44
CA THR A 142 7.63 5.47 -40.45
C THR A 142 7.29 4.16 -41.15
N MET A 143 8.11 3.80 -42.14
CA MET A 143 8.09 2.50 -42.80
C MET A 143 9.36 1.74 -42.42
N ARG A 144 9.25 0.46 -42.07
CA ARG A 144 10.42 -0.41 -41.82
C ARG A 144 10.22 -1.75 -42.52
N ASN A 145 11.26 -2.27 -43.14
CA ASN A 145 11.34 -3.65 -43.61
C ASN A 145 12.35 -4.47 -42.80
N TRP A 146 12.12 -5.78 -42.70
CA TRP A 146 13.04 -6.71 -42.05
C TRP A 146 12.87 -8.13 -42.58
N GLN A 147 13.87 -8.97 -42.35
CA GLN A 147 13.85 -10.37 -42.73
C GLN A 147 13.33 -11.25 -41.60
N GLU A 148 12.44 -12.18 -41.94
CA GLU A 148 11.91 -13.17 -41.02
C GLU A 148 11.39 -14.39 -41.79
N ASP A 149 11.77 -15.61 -41.37
CA ASP A 149 11.34 -16.88 -41.96
C ASP A 149 11.52 -16.99 -43.49
N GLY A 150 12.57 -16.34 -44.02
CA GLY A 150 12.88 -16.31 -45.46
C GLY A 150 12.04 -15.32 -46.27
N HIS A 151 11.17 -14.55 -45.62
CA HIS A 151 10.34 -13.51 -46.21
C HIS A 151 10.81 -12.10 -45.79
N THR A 152 10.41 -11.09 -46.56
CA THR A 152 10.55 -9.69 -46.15
C THR A 152 9.24 -9.21 -45.54
N LYS A 153 9.29 -8.72 -44.30
CA LYS A 153 8.14 -8.06 -43.68
C LYS A 153 8.22 -6.56 -43.93
N PHE A 154 7.08 -5.92 -44.12
CA PHE A 154 6.97 -4.47 -44.24
C PHE A 154 5.94 -3.95 -43.23
N GLY A 155 6.32 -2.98 -42.41
CA GLY A 155 5.43 -2.38 -41.42
C GLY A 155 5.25 -0.88 -41.60
N GLN A 156 4.09 -0.39 -41.17
CA GLN A 156 3.75 1.04 -41.13
C GLN A 156 3.44 1.47 -39.69
N TRP A 157 4.03 2.59 -39.26
CA TRP A 157 3.78 3.25 -37.99
C TRP A 157 3.55 4.74 -38.17
N ILE A 158 2.69 5.32 -37.33
CA ILE A 158 2.39 6.76 -37.30
C ILE A 158 2.63 7.30 -35.90
N ARG A 159 3.29 8.45 -35.78
CA ARG A 159 3.31 9.28 -34.56
C ARG A 159 2.56 10.58 -34.79
N ASP A 160 1.67 10.93 -33.87
CA ASP A 160 1.15 12.30 -33.79
C ASP A 160 2.20 13.17 -33.09
N GLU A 161 2.72 14.19 -33.77
CA GLU A 161 3.81 15.01 -33.22
C GLU A 161 3.36 15.94 -32.08
N SER A 162 2.06 16.15 -31.88
CA SER A 162 1.53 16.95 -30.78
C SER A 162 1.42 16.15 -29.49
N THR A 163 0.96 14.89 -29.57
CA THR A 163 0.81 14.01 -28.39
C THR A 163 2.04 13.14 -28.14
N LYS A 164 2.89 12.97 -29.15
CA LYS A 164 4.01 12.02 -29.22
C LYS A 164 3.58 10.56 -29.12
N GLU A 165 2.31 10.27 -29.32
CA GLU A 165 1.79 8.90 -29.26
C GLU A 165 2.01 8.19 -30.60
N TRP A 166 2.52 6.96 -30.51
CA TRP A 166 2.73 6.08 -31.65
C TRP A 166 1.58 5.10 -31.85
N LYS A 167 1.31 4.76 -33.11
CA LYS A 167 0.39 3.69 -33.50
C LYS A 167 1.03 2.83 -34.59
N GLN A 168 1.07 1.51 -34.35
CA GLN A 168 1.35 0.53 -35.39
C GLN A 168 0.09 0.32 -36.23
N ILE A 169 0.23 0.39 -37.55
CA ILE A 169 -0.90 0.30 -38.47
C ILE A 169 -1.06 -1.10 -39.01
N ALA A 170 -0.01 -1.63 -39.63
CA ALA A 170 -0.02 -2.96 -40.23
C ALA A 170 1.38 -3.54 -40.37
N VAL A 171 1.44 -4.86 -40.54
CA VAL A 171 2.60 -5.61 -41.02
C VAL A 171 2.14 -6.49 -42.17
N LEU A 172 2.76 -6.33 -43.32
CA LEU A 172 2.57 -7.17 -44.50
C LEU A 172 3.74 -8.13 -44.63
N ASP A 173 3.41 -9.40 -44.86
CA ASP A 173 4.35 -10.48 -45.14
C ASP A 173 4.52 -10.63 -46.65
N PHE A 174 5.70 -10.27 -47.14
CA PHE A 174 6.05 -10.34 -48.55
C PHE A 174 6.94 -11.56 -48.81
N PRO A 175 6.52 -12.50 -49.67
CA PRO A 175 7.13 -13.83 -49.81
C PRO A 175 8.42 -13.84 -50.64
N VAL A 176 9.24 -12.80 -50.51
CA VAL A 176 10.55 -12.69 -51.15
C VAL A 176 11.53 -12.15 -50.13
N ALA A 177 12.68 -12.81 -49.98
CA ALA A 177 13.74 -12.39 -49.08
C ALA A 177 14.47 -11.13 -49.58
N ASN A 178 15.05 -10.39 -48.63
CA ASN A 178 16.04 -9.33 -48.83
C ASN A 178 15.58 -8.13 -49.68
N VAL A 179 14.27 -7.88 -49.75
CA VAL A 179 13.72 -6.69 -50.40
C VAL A 179 13.82 -5.50 -49.44
N ASN A 180 14.26 -4.35 -49.96
CA ASN A 180 14.46 -3.14 -49.15
C ASN A 180 13.91 -1.93 -49.91
N PHE A 181 13.82 -0.78 -49.24
CA PHE A 181 13.48 0.49 -49.89
C PHE A 181 14.67 0.94 -50.75
N GLY A 182 14.57 0.81 -52.07
CA GLY A 182 15.69 0.97 -52.99
C GLY A 182 15.77 2.35 -53.65
N TRP A 183 14.65 2.82 -54.20
CA TRP A 183 14.55 4.09 -54.92
C TRP A 183 13.12 4.65 -54.90
N GLY A 184 12.98 5.93 -55.23
CA GLY A 184 11.68 6.59 -55.37
C GLY A 184 11.02 6.91 -54.03
N THR A 185 11.79 7.23 -52.99
CA THR A 185 11.33 7.31 -51.60
C THR A 185 10.53 8.56 -51.22
N GLY A 186 10.18 9.38 -52.20
CA GLY A 186 9.52 10.67 -52.01
C GLY A 186 8.00 10.61 -51.83
N MET A 187 7.39 11.78 -51.69
CA MET A 187 5.94 11.96 -51.62
C MET A 187 5.33 12.19 -53.02
N PHE A 188 4.14 11.63 -53.25
CA PHE A 188 3.24 11.96 -54.38
C PHE A 188 1.88 12.46 -53.84
N GLN A 189 1.38 13.57 -54.39
CA GLN A 189 0.05 14.12 -54.10
C GLN A 189 -0.84 14.00 -55.34
N GLU A 190 -2.03 13.43 -55.15
CA GLU A 190 -2.96 13.08 -56.22
C GLU A 190 -4.38 13.62 -55.99
N ASP A 191 -5.03 13.96 -57.11
CA ASP A 191 -6.48 14.11 -57.26
C ASP A 191 -7.06 12.91 -58.01
N TRP A 192 -7.68 11.97 -57.29
CA TRP A 192 -8.19 10.75 -57.93
C TRP A 192 -9.61 10.89 -58.47
N ALA A 193 -10.36 11.94 -58.08
CA ALA A 193 -11.77 12.10 -58.46
C ALA A 193 -12.02 13.18 -59.51
N GLY A 194 -11.01 13.96 -59.87
CA GLY A 194 -11.17 15.05 -60.81
C GLY A 194 -11.93 16.23 -60.21
N ASN A 195 -11.43 16.69 -59.06
CA ASN A 195 -11.91 17.87 -58.36
C ASN A 195 -10.95 19.05 -58.52
N GLY A 196 -10.38 19.28 -59.71
CA GLY A 196 -9.27 20.22 -59.93
C GLY A 196 -9.58 21.69 -59.58
N GLN A 197 -10.84 22.05 -59.38
CA GLN A 197 -11.26 23.35 -58.84
C GLN A 197 -10.88 23.58 -57.37
N ASP A 198 -10.71 22.52 -56.58
CA ASP A 198 -10.42 22.62 -55.15
C ASP A 198 -8.92 22.66 -54.90
N VAL A 199 -8.46 23.45 -53.94
CA VAL A 199 -7.03 23.53 -53.62
C VAL A 199 -6.67 22.45 -52.61
N ARG A 200 -5.57 21.73 -52.86
CA ARG A 200 -4.98 20.78 -51.91
C ARG A 200 -3.48 21.00 -51.75
N ASN A 201 -2.97 20.75 -50.55
CA ASN A 201 -1.55 20.94 -50.27
C ASN A 201 -0.96 19.89 -49.32
N ALA A 202 0.36 19.84 -49.30
CA ALA A 202 1.15 19.10 -48.32
C ALA A 202 2.34 19.94 -47.87
N ARG A 203 2.76 19.73 -46.62
CA ARG A 203 3.97 20.26 -46.01
C ARG A 203 4.76 19.08 -45.48
N LEU A 204 6.06 19.04 -45.76
CA LEU A 204 6.93 17.92 -45.39
C LEU A 204 8.24 18.40 -44.78
N LYS A 205 8.71 17.69 -43.76
CA LYS A 205 10.02 17.90 -43.13
C LYS A 205 10.55 16.60 -42.54
N ASN A 206 11.76 16.65 -42.00
CA ASN A 206 12.35 15.52 -41.26
C ASN A 206 12.41 14.25 -42.11
N PHE A 207 13.00 14.36 -43.30
CA PHE A 207 13.20 13.22 -44.19
C PHE A 207 14.42 12.42 -43.75
N TYR A 208 14.22 11.17 -43.35
CA TYR A 208 15.30 10.28 -42.94
C TYR A 208 15.16 8.91 -43.59
N SER A 209 16.29 8.29 -43.88
CA SER A 209 16.35 6.87 -44.17
C SER A 209 17.49 6.21 -43.42
N ARG A 210 17.36 4.93 -43.08
CA ARG A 210 18.42 4.18 -42.41
C ARG A 210 19.07 3.19 -43.37
N SER A 211 20.38 3.28 -43.50
CA SER A 211 21.12 2.52 -44.51
C SER A 211 21.13 1.03 -44.20
N VAL A 212 20.87 0.19 -45.20
CA VAL A 212 20.97 -1.27 -45.08
C VAL A 212 22.40 -1.77 -44.87
N SER A 213 23.42 -1.01 -45.29
CA SER A 213 24.81 -1.48 -45.29
C SER A 213 25.50 -1.33 -43.93
N ASN A 214 25.14 -0.30 -43.17
CA ASN A 214 25.81 0.03 -41.90
C ASN A 214 24.85 0.48 -40.78
N GLN A 215 23.54 0.52 -41.04
CA GLN A 215 22.50 0.95 -40.09
C GLN A 215 22.59 2.42 -39.66
N ASP A 216 23.39 3.25 -40.33
CA ASP A 216 23.47 4.68 -40.07
C ASP A 216 22.25 5.44 -40.61
N TRP A 217 21.88 6.51 -39.91
CA TRP A 217 20.88 7.47 -40.36
C TRP A 217 21.42 8.37 -41.48
N ASN A 218 20.69 8.45 -42.58
CA ASN A 218 20.87 9.44 -43.62
C ASN A 218 19.84 10.56 -43.42
N SER A 219 20.33 11.76 -43.11
CA SER A 219 19.51 12.97 -43.09
C SER A 219 19.35 13.50 -44.51
N LEU A 220 18.16 13.29 -45.09
CA LEU A 220 17.85 13.65 -46.47
C LEU A 220 17.40 15.11 -46.52
N ASN A 221 18.32 16.03 -46.25
CA ASN A 221 18.01 17.46 -46.06
C ASN A 221 17.78 18.25 -47.36
N LYS A 222 17.84 17.60 -48.53
CA LYS A 222 17.62 18.21 -49.85
C LYS A 222 16.43 17.56 -50.55
N GLN A 223 15.45 18.38 -50.95
CA GLN A 223 14.18 17.90 -51.53
C GLN A 223 13.92 18.57 -52.87
N ARG A 224 13.70 17.76 -53.91
CA ARG A 224 13.30 18.21 -55.25
C ARG A 224 11.78 18.23 -55.36
N ILE A 225 11.22 19.37 -55.77
CA ILE A 225 9.79 19.49 -56.04
C ILE A 225 9.54 19.45 -57.54
N THR A 226 8.67 18.55 -58.01
CA THR A 226 8.30 18.41 -59.42
C THR A 226 6.77 18.38 -59.55
N SER A 227 6.25 19.11 -60.54
CA SER A 227 4.85 18.96 -60.99
C SER A 227 4.80 18.03 -62.19
N GLN A 228 3.80 17.14 -62.22
CA GLN A 228 3.55 16.25 -63.36
C GLN A 228 3.30 17.04 -64.65
N TYR A 229 2.54 18.13 -64.56
CA TYR A 229 2.17 19.02 -65.65
C TYR A 229 2.50 20.47 -65.26
N PRO A 230 3.73 20.94 -65.53
CA PRO A 230 4.20 22.26 -65.12
C PRO A 230 3.37 23.45 -65.64
N GLU A 231 2.61 23.25 -66.72
CA GLU A 231 1.72 24.21 -67.34
C GLU A 231 0.37 24.39 -66.61
N LYS A 232 0.06 23.54 -65.62
CA LYS A 232 -1.21 23.55 -64.88
C LYS A 232 -1.17 24.40 -63.60
N ASN A 233 -2.28 24.40 -62.85
CA ASN A 233 -2.48 25.11 -61.60
C ASN A 233 -1.79 24.44 -60.40
N TRP A 234 -0.51 24.74 -60.20
CA TRP A 234 0.27 24.27 -59.07
C TRP A 234 1.21 25.34 -58.53
N ASN A 235 1.73 25.11 -57.32
CA ASN A 235 2.83 25.86 -56.76
C ASN A 235 3.59 24.97 -55.77
N GLY A 236 4.77 25.41 -55.38
CA GLY A 236 5.54 24.80 -54.31
C GLY A 236 6.54 25.80 -53.74
N GLY A 237 7.22 25.37 -52.69
CA GLY A 237 8.27 26.15 -52.10
C GLY A 237 8.89 25.44 -50.90
N GLY A 238 9.81 26.13 -50.25
CA GLY A 238 10.42 25.65 -49.04
C GLY A 238 11.07 26.78 -48.27
N ASN A 239 11.21 26.57 -46.97
CA ASN A 239 12.02 27.37 -46.08
C ASN A 239 12.96 26.45 -45.30
N SER A 240 13.65 26.96 -44.29
CA SER A 240 14.55 26.16 -43.46
C SER A 240 13.85 25.07 -42.65
N GLU A 241 12.53 25.10 -42.46
CA GLU A 241 11.82 24.13 -41.61
C GLU A 241 11.13 23.03 -42.41
N TYR A 242 10.54 23.37 -43.55
CA TYR A 242 9.77 22.42 -44.37
C TYR A 242 9.71 22.85 -45.83
N VAL A 243 9.40 21.88 -46.69
CA VAL A 243 8.95 22.09 -48.07
C VAL A 243 7.44 21.93 -48.16
N TRP A 244 6.83 22.56 -49.14
CA TRP A 244 5.39 22.46 -49.37
C TRP A 244 5.05 22.43 -50.85
N VAL A 245 3.94 21.78 -51.18
CA VAL A 245 3.38 21.70 -52.54
C VAL A 245 1.89 22.00 -52.48
N GLU A 246 1.36 22.62 -53.53
CA GLU A 246 -0.05 22.97 -53.65
C GLU A 246 -0.51 22.78 -55.10
N ALA A 247 -1.71 22.25 -55.29
CA ALA A 247 -2.31 22.07 -56.61
C ALA A 247 -3.84 22.25 -56.58
N GLY A 248 -4.39 22.67 -57.71
CA GLY A 248 -5.83 22.89 -57.89
C GLY A 248 -6.26 24.35 -57.72
N GLY A 249 -7.53 24.63 -57.98
CA GLY A 249 -8.12 25.97 -57.95
C GLY A 249 -7.37 26.98 -58.82
N ASN A 250 -7.22 28.20 -58.33
CA ASN A 250 -6.53 29.30 -59.03
C ASN A 250 -5.03 29.39 -58.69
N THR A 251 -4.42 28.30 -58.23
CA THR A 251 -3.01 28.26 -57.82
C THR A 251 -2.09 28.60 -58.99
N LYS A 252 -1.08 29.46 -58.75
CA LYS A 252 -0.11 29.89 -59.76
C LYS A 252 1.32 29.56 -59.30
N PRO A 253 2.18 29.05 -60.19
CA PRO A 253 3.54 28.67 -59.81
C PRO A 253 4.39 29.92 -59.54
N SER A 254 5.16 29.87 -58.47
CA SER A 254 6.18 30.85 -58.09
C SER A 254 7.61 30.32 -58.22
N MET A 255 7.74 29.05 -58.62
CA MET A 255 8.99 28.32 -58.76
C MET A 255 8.98 27.46 -60.04
N THR A 256 10.15 27.01 -60.47
CA THR A 256 10.29 26.08 -61.61
C THR A 256 10.18 24.64 -61.16
N SER A 257 9.45 23.81 -61.91
CA SER A 257 9.40 22.36 -61.66
C SER A 257 10.81 21.75 -61.72
N GLY A 258 11.17 20.95 -60.73
CA GLY A 258 12.50 20.35 -60.56
C GLY A 258 13.45 21.12 -59.62
N GLN A 259 13.03 22.25 -59.05
CA GLN A 259 13.84 23.00 -58.09
C GLN A 259 14.10 22.19 -56.80
N VAL A 260 15.31 22.34 -56.24
CA VAL A 260 15.76 21.68 -55.01
C VAL A 260 15.79 22.67 -53.85
N PHE A 261 15.22 22.28 -52.72
CA PHE A 261 15.19 23.04 -51.47
C PHE A 261 16.01 22.34 -50.40
N ASN A 262 16.68 23.12 -49.56
CA ASN A 262 17.40 22.62 -48.39
C ASN A 262 16.57 22.90 -47.13
N ILE A 263 16.34 21.88 -46.32
CA ILE A 263 15.69 21.98 -45.01
C ILE A 263 16.74 21.80 -43.90
N ASN A 264 16.64 22.58 -42.83
CA ASN A 264 17.45 22.41 -41.65
C ASN A 264 16.83 21.29 -40.80
N GLN A 265 17.57 20.19 -40.65
CA GLN A 265 17.14 19.07 -39.82
C GLN A 265 18.37 18.37 -39.21
N PRO A 266 18.24 17.76 -38.02
CA PRO A 266 19.33 17.00 -37.39
C PRO A 266 19.91 15.87 -38.25
N SER A 267 21.03 15.29 -37.81
CA SER A 267 21.64 14.12 -38.47
C SER A 267 20.85 12.83 -38.26
N LYS A 268 20.05 12.75 -37.19
CA LYS A 268 19.19 11.61 -36.83
C LYS A 268 17.79 12.07 -36.44
N PRO A 269 16.75 11.27 -36.68
CA PRO A 269 15.38 11.64 -36.29
C PRO A 269 15.21 11.65 -34.77
N ASP A 270 14.38 12.57 -34.28
CA ASP A 270 13.79 12.45 -32.95
C ASP A 270 12.64 11.44 -32.98
N VAL A 271 12.86 10.30 -32.35
CA VAL A 271 11.93 9.16 -32.33
C VAL A 271 11.28 8.93 -30.96
N GLY A 272 11.74 9.60 -29.91
CA GLY A 272 11.34 9.35 -28.52
C GLY A 272 12.14 8.23 -27.86
N THR A 273 11.62 7.70 -26.75
CA THR A 273 12.27 6.66 -25.93
C THR A 273 11.34 5.48 -25.68
N LEU A 274 11.89 4.28 -25.59
CA LEU A 274 11.15 3.08 -25.19
C LEU A 274 10.88 3.10 -23.67
N ASP A 275 9.62 2.97 -23.26
CA ASP A 275 9.24 2.75 -21.86
C ASP A 275 7.92 1.97 -21.75
N PHE A 276 7.86 1.03 -20.81
CA PHE A 276 6.73 0.12 -20.65
C PHE A 276 6.61 -0.37 -19.22
N ASP A 277 5.40 -0.67 -18.75
CA ASP A 277 5.19 -1.24 -17.42
C ASP A 277 4.78 -2.71 -17.54
N ILE A 278 5.32 -3.56 -16.68
CA ILE A 278 4.88 -4.95 -16.55
C ILE A 278 3.56 -4.91 -15.76
N THR A 279 2.48 -5.40 -16.36
CA THR A 279 1.12 -5.32 -15.81
C THR A 279 0.65 -6.63 -15.19
N ASN A 280 1.25 -7.75 -15.58
CA ASN A 280 0.97 -9.06 -15.00
C ASN A 280 2.22 -9.95 -15.10
N ALA A 281 2.49 -10.75 -14.06
CA ALA A 281 3.63 -11.65 -14.00
C ALA A 281 3.34 -12.83 -13.05
N LYS A 282 2.87 -13.94 -13.61
CA LYS A 282 2.39 -15.11 -12.85
C LYS A 282 2.91 -16.41 -13.43
N TYR A 283 3.18 -17.38 -12.57
CA TYR A 283 3.39 -18.78 -12.94
C TYR A 283 2.55 -19.67 -12.02
N GLU A 284 1.40 -20.12 -12.54
CA GLU A 284 0.40 -20.85 -11.76
C GLU A 284 -0.11 -22.02 -12.61
N ASN A 285 -0.33 -23.19 -12.00
CA ASN A 285 -0.87 -24.38 -12.70
C ASN A 285 -0.09 -24.76 -13.98
N ASN A 286 1.22 -24.57 -13.99
CA ASN A 286 2.11 -24.77 -15.16
C ASN A 286 1.82 -23.85 -16.35
N TYR A 287 1.21 -22.70 -16.10
CA TYR A 287 1.04 -21.64 -17.07
C TYR A 287 1.85 -20.41 -16.66
N LEU A 288 2.74 -19.99 -17.57
CA LEU A 288 3.41 -18.71 -17.48
C LEU A 288 2.53 -17.64 -18.13
N ASN A 289 2.17 -16.61 -17.36
CA ASN A 289 1.36 -15.48 -17.82
C ASN A 289 2.07 -14.17 -17.49
N ILE A 290 2.68 -13.55 -18.50
CA ILE A 290 3.36 -12.26 -18.38
C ILE A 290 2.74 -11.29 -19.38
N SER A 291 2.41 -10.08 -18.93
CA SER A 291 1.85 -9.03 -19.77
C SER A 291 2.48 -7.69 -19.44
N TRP A 292 2.57 -6.82 -20.44
CA TRP A 292 3.11 -5.47 -20.30
C TRP A 292 2.34 -4.47 -21.14
N LYS A 293 2.54 -3.18 -20.86
CA LYS A 293 1.92 -2.08 -21.57
C LYS A 293 2.95 -0.99 -21.84
N LEU A 294 3.11 -0.60 -23.11
CA LEU A 294 3.91 0.57 -23.47
C LEU A 294 3.27 1.83 -22.90
N LYS A 295 4.08 2.77 -22.41
CA LYS A 295 3.58 4.11 -22.03
C LYS A 295 3.12 4.87 -23.26
N ASN A 296 2.20 5.83 -23.11
CA ASN A 296 1.59 6.55 -24.23
C ASN A 296 2.60 7.13 -25.23
N GLN A 297 3.69 7.74 -24.74
CA GLN A 297 4.72 8.36 -25.57
C GLN A 297 5.92 7.44 -25.87
N SER A 298 5.82 6.16 -25.53
CA SER A 298 6.88 5.19 -25.80
C SER A 298 7.05 4.97 -27.30
N THR A 299 8.29 4.74 -27.75
CA THR A 299 8.53 4.16 -29.08
C THR A 299 7.83 2.80 -29.21
N PRO A 300 7.40 2.40 -30.43
CA PRO A 300 6.71 1.14 -30.65
C PRO A 300 7.62 -0.05 -30.36
N GLN A 301 7.09 -1.09 -29.73
CA GLN A 301 7.75 -2.38 -29.67
C GLN A 301 7.94 -2.95 -31.07
N PHE A 302 9.11 -3.51 -31.32
CA PHE A 302 9.41 -4.23 -32.55
C PHE A 302 9.63 -5.72 -32.30
N LYS A 303 10.40 -6.06 -31.27
CA LYS A 303 10.67 -7.44 -30.84
C LYS A 303 10.68 -7.52 -29.31
N GLY A 304 10.23 -8.64 -28.76
CA GLY A 304 10.34 -8.92 -27.34
C GLY A 304 11.00 -10.26 -27.06
N LYS A 305 11.59 -10.36 -25.87
CA LYS A 305 12.19 -11.56 -25.31
C LYS A 305 11.87 -11.62 -23.81
N ILE A 306 11.58 -12.81 -23.30
CA ILE A 306 11.40 -13.05 -21.88
C ILE A 306 12.37 -14.14 -21.43
N GLU A 307 13.11 -13.89 -20.36
CA GLU A 307 14.00 -14.86 -19.72
C GLU A 307 13.51 -15.13 -18.30
N ILE A 308 13.34 -16.40 -17.95
CA ILE A 308 12.92 -16.83 -16.62
C ILE A 308 14.11 -17.42 -15.87
N TYR A 309 14.23 -17.07 -14.59
CA TYR A 309 15.29 -17.50 -13.68
C TYR A 309 14.69 -18.06 -12.38
N ASN A 310 15.42 -18.94 -11.72
CA ASN A 310 15.13 -19.50 -10.40
C ASN A 310 16.02 -18.91 -9.28
N ASN A 311 16.68 -17.79 -9.55
CA ASN A 311 17.53 -17.08 -8.59
C ASN A 311 17.26 -15.58 -8.68
N SER A 312 17.25 -14.90 -7.52
CA SER A 312 16.91 -13.47 -7.42
C SER A 312 17.92 -12.56 -8.10
N SER A 313 19.17 -12.98 -8.23
CA SER A 313 20.21 -12.24 -8.98
C SER A 313 20.01 -12.29 -10.49
N MET A 314 19.16 -13.19 -11.00
CA MET A 314 18.91 -13.41 -12.43
C MET A 314 20.20 -13.56 -13.26
N THR A 315 21.14 -14.33 -12.70
CA THR A 315 22.46 -14.64 -13.28
C THR A 315 22.52 -16.08 -13.78
N GLY A 316 23.42 -16.36 -14.72
CA GLY A 316 23.57 -17.67 -15.34
C GLY A 316 22.60 -17.91 -16.51
N THR A 317 22.40 -19.18 -16.86
CA THR A 317 21.49 -19.58 -17.95
C THR A 317 20.03 -19.47 -17.52
N PRO A 318 19.16 -18.78 -18.27
CA PRO A 318 17.72 -18.78 -18.01
C PRO A 318 17.14 -20.21 -18.04
N ILE A 319 16.26 -20.55 -17.10
CA ILE A 319 15.57 -21.85 -17.08
C ILE A 319 14.52 -21.97 -18.19
N LYS A 320 14.05 -20.83 -18.71
CA LYS A 320 13.19 -20.74 -19.89
C LYS A 320 13.46 -19.42 -20.60
N THR A 321 13.51 -19.47 -21.92
CA THR A 321 13.57 -18.28 -22.77
C THR A 321 12.42 -18.31 -23.77
N ILE A 322 11.69 -17.21 -23.87
CA ILE A 322 10.70 -16.96 -24.91
C ILE A 322 11.28 -15.87 -25.82
N ASN A 323 11.53 -16.21 -27.07
CA ASN A 323 12.10 -15.31 -28.07
C ASN A 323 11.05 -14.93 -29.12
N ASN A 324 11.40 -14.01 -30.02
CA ASN A 324 10.63 -13.65 -31.19
C ASN A 324 9.19 -13.21 -30.87
N ILE A 325 9.00 -12.52 -29.73
CA ILE A 325 7.71 -11.91 -29.40
C ILE A 325 7.48 -10.78 -30.41
N LYS A 326 6.41 -10.92 -31.20
CA LYS A 326 6.08 -10.02 -32.31
C LYS A 326 5.78 -8.60 -31.84
N SER A 327 5.94 -7.62 -32.73
CA SER A 327 5.71 -6.18 -32.47
C SER A 327 4.33 -5.87 -31.88
N TYR A 328 3.31 -6.62 -32.31
CA TYR A 328 1.91 -6.46 -31.92
C TYR A 328 1.47 -7.35 -30.73
N LYS A 329 2.38 -8.10 -30.09
CA LYS A 329 2.08 -8.91 -28.90
C LYS A 329 2.61 -8.23 -27.65
N ASN A 330 1.75 -8.02 -26.67
CA ASN A 330 2.07 -7.39 -25.38
C ASN A 330 1.87 -8.34 -24.18
N SER A 331 1.66 -9.61 -24.46
CA SER A 331 1.48 -10.66 -23.45
C SER A 331 1.92 -12.01 -23.98
N ILE A 332 2.33 -12.86 -23.06
CA ILE A 332 2.57 -14.29 -23.27
C ILE A 332 1.75 -15.06 -22.26
N LYS A 333 1.01 -16.06 -22.76
CA LYS A 333 0.36 -17.08 -21.97
C LYS A 333 0.75 -18.43 -22.57
N GLU A 334 1.67 -19.13 -21.94
CA GLU A 334 2.22 -20.40 -22.44
C GLU A 334 2.13 -21.47 -21.34
N SER A 335 1.73 -22.67 -21.73
CA SER A 335 1.85 -23.86 -20.88
C SER A 335 3.32 -24.29 -20.88
N CYS A 336 3.95 -24.31 -19.71
CA CYS A 336 5.32 -24.78 -19.58
C CYS A 336 5.57 -25.40 -18.21
N GLN A 337 6.36 -26.47 -18.18
CA GLN A 337 6.87 -27.04 -16.93
C GLN A 337 8.20 -26.37 -16.60
N LEU A 338 8.23 -25.64 -15.48
CA LEU A 338 9.45 -25.07 -14.91
C LEU A 338 9.92 -25.94 -13.74
N SER A 339 11.22 -25.91 -13.46
CA SER A 339 11.85 -26.70 -12.39
C SER A 339 11.42 -26.30 -10.97
N SER A 340 10.71 -25.19 -10.81
CA SER A 340 10.13 -24.71 -9.56
C SER A 340 8.76 -24.06 -9.80
N SER A 341 7.88 -24.08 -8.79
CA SER A 341 6.59 -23.37 -8.78
C SER A 341 6.61 -22.05 -8.02
N THR A 342 7.70 -21.74 -7.31
CA THR A 342 7.92 -20.49 -6.55
C THR A 342 9.37 -20.01 -6.67
N GLY A 343 9.67 -18.79 -6.21
CA GLY A 343 11.03 -18.23 -6.29
C GLY A 343 11.51 -17.99 -7.72
N LEU A 344 10.59 -17.63 -8.62
CA LEU A 344 10.86 -17.39 -10.02
C LEU A 344 10.91 -15.90 -10.34
N TYR A 345 11.81 -15.51 -11.24
CA TYR A 345 12.06 -14.13 -11.64
C TYR A 345 12.08 -14.06 -13.16
N ALA A 346 11.62 -12.95 -13.74
CA ALA A 346 11.59 -12.73 -15.17
C ALA A 346 12.30 -11.44 -15.57
N LYS A 347 13.09 -11.49 -16.64
CA LYS A 347 13.51 -10.32 -17.42
C LYS A 347 12.59 -10.21 -18.62
N VAL A 348 11.86 -9.10 -18.72
CA VAL A 348 11.11 -8.70 -19.92
C VAL A 348 12.00 -7.73 -20.69
N ILE A 349 12.46 -8.15 -21.87
CA ILE A 349 13.42 -7.45 -22.70
C ILE A 349 12.69 -7.03 -23.98
N ILE A 350 12.47 -5.73 -24.15
CA ILE A 350 11.77 -5.18 -25.31
C ILE A 350 12.78 -4.39 -26.16
N THR A 351 12.79 -4.65 -27.45
CA THR A 351 13.50 -3.87 -28.47
C THR A 351 12.48 -3.09 -29.29
N ASP A 352 12.66 -1.78 -29.40
CA ASP A 352 11.77 -0.89 -30.13
C ASP A 352 12.02 -0.87 -31.64
N LEU A 353 11.17 -0.13 -32.36
CA LEU A 353 11.23 0.09 -33.81
C LEU A 353 12.57 0.65 -34.30
N PHE A 354 13.37 1.25 -33.43
CA PHE A 354 14.64 1.90 -33.74
C PHE A 354 15.84 1.15 -33.16
N ASP A 355 15.62 -0.09 -32.74
CA ASP A 355 16.61 -1.03 -32.19
C ASP A 355 17.18 -0.64 -30.81
N ASN A 356 16.49 0.22 -30.06
CA ASN A 356 16.80 0.45 -28.65
C ASN A 356 16.21 -0.67 -27.79
N THR A 357 16.96 -1.17 -26.81
CA THR A 357 16.51 -2.25 -25.91
C THR A 357 16.39 -1.77 -24.47
N ILE A 358 15.26 -2.09 -23.84
CA ILE A 358 15.03 -1.90 -22.39
C ILE A 358 14.72 -3.25 -21.76
N THR A 359 15.33 -3.50 -20.60
CA THR A 359 15.05 -4.66 -19.76
C THR A 359 14.37 -4.22 -18.48
N LYS A 360 13.22 -4.81 -18.15
CA LYS A 360 12.58 -4.68 -16.83
C LYS A 360 12.49 -6.05 -16.17
N THR A 361 12.67 -6.08 -14.85
CA THR A 361 12.67 -7.32 -14.07
C THR A 361 11.44 -7.42 -13.18
N VAL A 362 10.95 -8.63 -12.93
CA VAL A 362 9.78 -8.87 -12.06
C VAL A 362 9.86 -10.23 -11.39
N THR A 363 9.36 -10.35 -10.18
CA THR A 363 9.15 -11.65 -9.51
C THR A 363 7.83 -12.25 -9.99
N LEU A 364 7.82 -13.54 -10.35
CA LEU A 364 6.58 -14.21 -10.75
C LEU A 364 5.81 -14.63 -9.50
N ALA A 365 4.54 -14.24 -9.41
CA ALA A 365 3.65 -14.78 -8.39
C ALA A 365 3.37 -16.27 -8.71
N GLY A 366 3.75 -17.15 -7.79
CA GLY A 366 3.49 -18.58 -7.85
C GLY A 366 2.13 -18.95 -7.28
N SER A 367 1.62 -20.15 -7.59
CA SER A 367 0.31 -20.63 -7.11
C SER A 367 0.20 -20.79 -5.59
N ASN A 368 1.30 -20.76 -4.84
CA ASN A 368 1.33 -21.08 -3.40
C ASN A 368 2.05 -20.06 -2.50
N GLU A 369 2.46 -18.89 -3.00
CA GLU A 369 2.86 -17.84 -2.07
C GLU A 369 1.60 -17.18 -1.49
N SER A 370 1.26 -17.54 -0.26
CA SER A 370 0.22 -16.84 0.50
C SER A 370 0.51 -15.33 0.42
N ASN A 371 -0.34 -14.61 -0.30
CA ASN A 371 -0.44 -13.15 -0.37
C ASN A 371 -0.72 -12.55 1.02
N TYR A 372 -1.06 -13.40 1.99
CA TYR A 372 -1.25 -13.04 3.39
C TYR A 372 0.02 -13.13 4.25
N LYS A 373 1.16 -13.63 3.72
CA LYS A 373 2.47 -13.60 4.41
C LYS A 373 3.27 -12.34 4.06
N GLY A 374 3.69 -11.60 5.07
CA GLY A 374 4.42 -10.33 4.96
C GLY A 374 4.35 -9.55 6.27
N SER A 375 5.24 -8.59 6.47
CA SER A 375 5.22 -7.65 7.59
C SER A 375 4.29 -6.46 7.33
N ASN A 376 4.23 -5.90 6.12
CA ASN A 376 3.53 -4.65 5.85
C ASN A 376 2.27 -4.87 4.99
N PHE A 377 1.13 -4.36 5.48
CA PHE A 377 -0.13 -4.37 4.75
C PHE A 377 -0.80 -3.00 4.79
N THR A 378 -1.54 -2.68 3.74
CA THR A 378 -2.33 -1.45 3.65
C THR A 378 -3.76 -1.78 3.24
N PHE A 379 -4.73 -1.13 3.89
CA PHE A 379 -6.13 -1.10 3.51
C PHE A 379 -6.47 0.34 3.10
N ASP A 380 -6.80 0.54 1.83
CA ASP A 380 -7.20 1.83 1.24
C ASP A 380 -8.71 1.82 1.01
N PHE A 381 -9.40 2.79 1.63
CA PHE A 381 -10.85 2.91 1.62
C PHE A 381 -11.27 4.12 0.80
N LYS A 382 -11.99 3.87 -0.30
CA LYS A 382 -12.49 4.89 -1.22
C LYS A 382 -14.00 5.00 -1.18
N GLY A 383 -14.48 6.21 -1.37
CA GLY A 383 -15.87 6.57 -1.30
C GLY A 383 -16.41 7.04 -2.65
N TYR A 384 -17.43 7.91 -2.60
CA TYR A 384 -17.98 8.54 -3.79
C TYR A 384 -16.90 9.25 -4.62
N SER A 385 -16.99 9.13 -5.95
CA SER A 385 -15.98 9.64 -6.89
C SER A 385 -14.56 9.10 -6.66
N ASP A 386 -14.45 7.91 -6.05
CA ASP A 386 -13.20 7.22 -5.74
C ASP A 386 -12.23 8.05 -4.87
N GLN A 387 -12.77 8.98 -4.08
CA GLN A 387 -12.00 9.73 -3.11
C GLN A 387 -11.65 8.82 -1.93
N GLN A 388 -10.36 8.77 -1.56
CA GLN A 388 -9.92 8.08 -0.36
C GLN A 388 -10.45 8.83 0.86
N PHE A 389 -11.20 8.13 1.72
CA PHE A 389 -11.70 8.69 2.98
C PHE A 389 -11.00 8.11 4.22
N ALA A 390 -10.39 6.93 4.09
CA ALA A 390 -9.59 6.34 5.16
C ALA A 390 -8.47 5.45 4.60
N LYS A 391 -7.42 5.30 5.40
CA LYS A 391 -6.29 4.40 5.12
C LYS A 391 -5.82 3.75 6.43
N LEU A 392 -5.76 2.42 6.46
CA LEU A 392 -5.20 1.66 7.59
C LEU A 392 -3.91 0.98 7.14
N ASP A 393 -2.80 1.41 7.73
CA ASP A 393 -1.48 0.80 7.53
C ASP A 393 -1.16 -0.13 8.70
N LEU A 394 -0.72 -1.35 8.41
CA LEU A 394 -0.31 -2.37 9.37
C LEU A 394 1.17 -2.70 9.20
N ASN A 395 1.86 -2.88 10.33
CA ASN A 395 3.16 -3.54 10.40
C ASN A 395 3.07 -4.70 11.41
N LEU A 396 3.01 -5.93 10.90
CA LEU A 396 2.82 -7.16 11.67
C LEU A 396 4.12 -7.68 12.31
N ASP A 397 5.28 -7.19 11.90
CA ASP A 397 6.56 -7.52 12.55
C ASP A 397 6.66 -6.80 13.90
N LYS A 398 6.40 -5.49 13.88
CA LYS A 398 6.40 -4.61 15.04
C LYS A 398 5.08 -4.60 15.81
N LEU A 399 4.04 -5.25 15.26
CA LEU A 399 2.66 -5.24 15.76
C LEU A 399 2.13 -3.82 16.00
N THR A 400 2.36 -2.93 15.04
CA THR A 400 1.87 -1.55 15.05
C THR A 400 0.89 -1.31 13.92
N SER A 401 -0.05 -0.39 14.10
CA SER A 401 -0.95 0.01 13.02
C SER A 401 -1.33 1.48 13.15
N LYS A 402 -1.66 2.09 12.02
CA LYS A 402 -2.00 3.51 11.92
C LYS A 402 -3.22 3.68 11.01
N LEU A 403 -4.29 4.22 11.56
CA LEU A 403 -5.48 4.64 10.82
C LEU A 403 -5.41 6.15 10.56
N THR A 404 -5.56 6.52 9.29
CA THR A 404 -5.75 7.90 8.83
C THR A 404 -7.17 8.03 8.28
N VAL A 405 -7.90 9.07 8.67
CA VAL A 405 -9.27 9.38 8.23
C VAL A 405 -9.32 10.82 7.75
N GLU A 406 -9.96 11.04 6.62
CA GLU A 406 -10.12 12.36 6.00
C GLU A 406 -11.44 13.02 6.39
N ASN A 407 -11.45 14.37 6.40
CA ASN A 407 -12.63 15.16 6.75
C ASN A 407 -13.65 15.27 5.62
N ILE A 408 -14.20 14.14 5.17
CA ILE A 408 -15.14 14.07 4.05
C ILE A 408 -16.33 13.16 4.35
N LYS A 409 -17.42 13.32 3.57
CA LYS A 409 -18.50 12.33 3.49
C LYS A 409 -17.98 11.14 2.70
N THR A 410 -18.12 9.92 3.22
CA THR A 410 -17.66 8.73 2.49
C THR A 410 -18.52 8.45 1.28
N HIS A 411 -19.85 8.61 1.38
CA HIS A 411 -20.76 8.38 0.26
C HIS A 411 -22.13 9.05 0.44
N TYR A 412 -22.51 9.94 -0.49
CA TYR A 412 -23.72 10.77 -0.37
C TYR A 412 -25.05 9.99 -0.33
N TYR A 413 -25.12 8.79 -0.91
CA TYR A 413 -26.36 8.03 -1.06
C TYR A 413 -26.68 7.03 0.07
N PHE A 414 -25.78 6.83 1.04
CA PHE A 414 -25.96 5.84 2.10
C PHE A 414 -26.12 6.52 3.47
N ASN A 415 -27.25 6.28 4.14
CA ASN A 415 -27.55 6.91 5.43
C ASN A 415 -27.13 6.04 6.64
N ASP A 416 -26.49 4.91 6.35
CA ASP A 416 -26.10 3.85 7.28
C ASP A 416 -24.62 3.47 7.10
N SER A 417 -24.18 2.40 7.76
CA SER A 417 -22.79 1.92 7.70
C SER A 417 -22.38 1.60 6.27
N TYR A 418 -21.37 2.32 5.78
CA TYR A 418 -20.79 2.16 4.46
C TYR A 418 -19.50 1.33 4.51
N ALA A 419 -18.68 1.55 5.54
CA ALA A 419 -17.49 0.76 5.84
C ALA A 419 -17.25 0.73 7.35
N SER A 420 -16.52 -0.27 7.84
CA SER A 420 -16.11 -0.30 9.25
C SER A 420 -14.79 -1.05 9.45
N ILE A 421 -14.13 -0.69 10.56
CA ILE A 421 -12.91 -1.34 11.05
C ILE A 421 -13.19 -1.76 12.49
N LEU A 422 -13.09 -3.06 12.75
CA LEU A 422 -13.28 -3.67 14.07
C LEU A 422 -12.02 -4.46 14.41
N VAL A 423 -11.46 -4.22 15.60
CA VAL A 423 -10.39 -5.04 16.16
C VAL A 423 -10.89 -5.67 17.46
N GLN A 424 -10.77 -6.98 17.57
CA GLN A 424 -11.16 -7.77 18.73
C GLN A 424 -9.95 -8.50 19.32
N ASN A 425 -9.91 -8.67 20.64
CA ASN A 425 -8.86 -9.47 21.29
C ASN A 425 -9.06 -10.97 21.02
N ASN A 426 -8.15 -11.80 21.53
CA ASN A 426 -8.21 -13.27 21.39
C ASN A 426 -9.45 -13.93 22.04
N LEU A 427 -10.23 -13.20 22.84
CA LEU A 427 -11.51 -13.63 23.43
C LEU A 427 -12.72 -13.04 22.69
N GLY A 428 -12.50 -12.32 21.59
CA GLY A 428 -13.55 -11.68 20.79
C GLY A 428 -14.04 -10.33 21.32
N GLN A 429 -13.43 -9.77 22.37
CA GLN A 429 -13.87 -8.48 22.93
C GLN A 429 -13.40 -7.33 22.05
N THR A 430 -14.28 -6.37 21.78
CA THR A 430 -13.95 -5.17 21.00
C THR A 430 -12.86 -4.35 21.70
N VAL A 431 -11.72 -4.20 21.02
CA VAL A 431 -10.59 -3.35 21.43
C VAL A 431 -10.65 -2.01 20.69
N PHE A 432 -11.11 -2.02 19.44
CA PHE A 432 -11.29 -0.82 18.63
C PHE A 432 -12.45 -1.01 17.67
N TYR A 433 -13.26 0.03 17.50
CA TYR A 433 -14.31 0.06 16.49
C TYR A 433 -14.41 1.45 15.89
N LYS A 434 -14.42 1.51 14.55
CA LYS A 434 -14.72 2.71 13.79
C LYS A 434 -15.72 2.36 12.70
N ASP A 435 -16.88 3.00 12.76
CA ASP A 435 -17.89 2.95 11.71
C ASP A 435 -17.82 4.19 10.84
N PHE A 436 -18.04 4.02 9.54
CA PHE A 436 -18.10 5.09 8.56
C PHE A 436 -19.50 5.13 7.97
N ILE A 437 -20.32 6.06 8.47
CA ILE A 437 -21.68 6.29 7.96
C ILE A 437 -21.59 7.09 6.65
N GLY A 438 -22.19 6.57 5.57
CA GLY A 438 -22.06 7.11 4.21
C GLY A 438 -22.19 8.64 4.12
N ASN A 439 -23.37 9.13 4.49
CA ASN A 439 -23.78 10.51 4.28
C ASN A 439 -23.31 11.49 5.38
N LYS A 440 -22.55 11.00 6.37
CA LYS A 440 -22.00 11.82 7.46
C LYS A 440 -20.55 12.18 7.15
N VAL A 441 -20.20 13.42 7.47
CA VAL A 441 -18.80 13.87 7.43
C VAL A 441 -18.07 13.19 8.60
N ASN A 442 -16.90 12.61 8.33
CA ASN A 442 -16.04 12.06 9.37
C ASN A 442 -15.08 13.14 9.84
N ASP A 443 -14.78 13.23 11.13
CA ASP A 443 -13.69 14.09 11.59
C ASP A 443 -12.35 13.54 11.11
N ALA A 444 -11.48 14.42 10.61
CA ALA A 444 -10.12 14.04 10.25
C ALA A 444 -9.38 13.54 11.50
N MET A 445 -8.69 12.41 11.36
CA MET A 445 -8.07 11.72 12.48
C MET A 445 -6.84 10.93 12.02
N VAL A 446 -5.81 10.93 12.84
CA VAL A 446 -4.72 9.96 12.77
C VAL A 446 -4.65 9.25 14.11
N LYS A 447 -4.76 7.93 14.12
CA LYS A 447 -4.83 7.14 15.35
C LYS A 447 -4.10 5.82 15.20
N ASP A 448 -3.27 5.50 16.18
CA ASP A 448 -2.69 4.17 16.29
C ASP A 448 -3.75 3.20 16.84
N ILE A 449 -3.97 2.09 16.14
CA ILE A 449 -4.92 1.05 16.58
C ILE A 449 -4.13 -0.04 17.32
N PRO A 450 -4.59 -0.49 18.50
CA PRO A 450 -3.96 -1.59 19.20
C PRO A 450 -3.94 -2.87 18.35
N LEU A 451 -2.75 -3.44 18.15
CA LEU A 451 -2.56 -4.68 17.42
C LEU A 451 -1.71 -5.63 18.27
N LYS A 452 -2.13 -6.87 18.43
CA LYS A 452 -1.37 -7.93 19.10
C LYS A 452 -1.52 -9.24 18.36
N GLU A 453 -0.55 -10.12 18.53
CA GLU A 453 -0.66 -11.48 18.04
C GLU A 453 -1.89 -12.18 18.65
N GLY A 454 -2.64 -12.90 17.82
CA GLY A 454 -3.89 -13.56 18.17
C GLY A 454 -5.13 -12.66 18.14
N TYR A 455 -5.00 -11.34 17.93
CA TYR A 455 -6.16 -10.46 17.75
C TYR A 455 -6.85 -10.73 16.42
N TYR A 456 -8.10 -10.28 16.30
CA TYR A 456 -8.90 -10.38 15.09
C TYR A 456 -9.12 -8.97 14.52
N LEU A 457 -8.89 -8.81 13.22
CA LEU A 457 -9.19 -7.61 12.46
C LEU A 457 -10.30 -7.93 11.47
N THR A 458 -11.43 -7.22 11.59
CA THR A 458 -12.55 -7.29 10.65
C THR A 458 -12.72 -5.95 9.96
N VAL A 459 -12.71 -5.98 8.62
CA VAL A 459 -12.89 -4.82 7.75
C VAL A 459 -14.10 -5.06 6.84
N LYS A 460 -15.09 -4.16 6.93
CA LYS A 460 -16.29 -4.20 6.08
C LYS A 460 -16.31 -3.03 5.13
N HIS A 461 -16.77 -3.26 3.89
CA HIS A 461 -16.95 -2.21 2.90
C HIS A 461 -18.08 -2.57 1.94
N ARG A 462 -19.10 -1.71 1.81
CA ARG A 462 -20.28 -1.97 0.98
C ARG A 462 -19.92 -2.12 -0.50
N GLU A 463 -19.05 -1.26 -1.03
CA GLU A 463 -18.57 -1.28 -2.42
C GLU A 463 -17.16 -1.89 -2.54
N TYR A 464 -16.88 -2.95 -1.79
CA TYR A 464 -15.53 -3.53 -1.67
C TYR A 464 -14.88 -3.85 -3.02
N SER A 465 -15.64 -4.29 -4.03
CA SER A 465 -15.13 -4.77 -5.32
C SER A 465 -14.29 -3.72 -6.06
N ASN A 466 -14.68 -2.44 -5.99
CA ASN A 466 -14.03 -1.36 -6.72
C ASN A 466 -13.41 -0.29 -5.81
N ARG A 467 -13.75 -0.27 -4.51
CA ARG A 467 -13.41 0.84 -3.62
C ARG A 467 -12.70 0.47 -2.32
N LEU A 468 -12.54 -0.82 -2.04
CA LEU A 468 -11.60 -1.31 -1.04
C LEU A 468 -10.39 -1.90 -1.75
N PHE A 469 -9.19 -1.50 -1.34
CA PHE A 469 -7.93 -2.11 -1.82
C PHE A 469 -7.16 -2.62 -0.61
N VAL A 470 -6.77 -3.89 -0.65
CA VAL A 470 -5.98 -4.53 0.40
C VAL A 470 -4.70 -5.03 -0.23
N THR A 471 -3.55 -4.56 0.25
CA THR A 471 -2.25 -4.79 -0.39
C THR A 471 -1.25 -5.31 0.63
N ASN A 472 -0.60 -6.41 0.30
CA ASN A 472 0.67 -6.83 0.90
C ASN A 472 1.78 -5.97 0.28
N VAL A 473 2.26 -5.01 1.06
CA VAL A 473 3.21 -4.00 0.58
C VAL A 473 4.57 -4.64 0.29
N ASP A 474 5.00 -5.61 1.11
CA ASP A 474 6.31 -6.25 0.95
C ASP A 474 6.42 -7.02 -0.36
N LYS A 475 5.30 -7.63 -0.78
CA LYS A 475 5.24 -8.42 -2.01
C LYS A 475 4.66 -7.64 -3.20
N ASN A 476 4.15 -6.44 -2.97
CA ASN A 476 3.36 -5.68 -3.94
C ASN A 476 2.20 -6.50 -4.55
N LEU A 477 1.49 -7.26 -3.71
CA LEU A 477 0.38 -8.14 -4.11
C LEU A 477 -0.93 -7.69 -3.47
N SER A 478 -2.02 -7.73 -4.24
CA SER A 478 -3.37 -7.55 -3.69
C SER A 478 -3.84 -8.81 -2.96
N LEU A 479 -4.57 -8.63 -1.86
CA LEU A 479 -5.24 -9.70 -1.14
C LEU A 479 -6.64 -9.93 -1.71
N ASP A 480 -7.17 -11.13 -1.49
CA ASP A 480 -8.59 -11.38 -1.76
C ASP A 480 -9.43 -10.52 -0.82
N LYS A 481 -10.53 -9.98 -1.37
CA LYS A 481 -11.42 -9.08 -0.65
C LYS A 481 -12.88 -9.39 -0.92
N GLY A 482 -13.67 -9.42 0.13
CA GLY A 482 -15.13 -9.50 0.14
C GLY A 482 -15.75 -8.25 0.76
N ALA A 483 -17.08 -8.25 0.87
CA ALA A 483 -17.82 -7.22 1.61
C ALA A 483 -17.43 -7.19 3.10
N THR A 484 -16.98 -8.33 3.60
CA THR A 484 -16.46 -8.56 4.95
C THR A 484 -15.14 -9.30 4.82
N ASN A 485 -14.11 -8.82 5.50
CA ASN A 485 -12.76 -9.38 5.48
C ASN A 485 -12.29 -9.55 6.92
N THR A 486 -12.04 -10.78 7.35
CA THR A 486 -11.65 -11.06 8.73
C THR A 486 -10.32 -11.81 8.75
N TYR A 487 -9.41 -11.33 9.60
CA TYR A 487 -8.08 -11.88 9.74
C TYR A 487 -7.73 -12.11 11.21
N LYS A 488 -7.15 -13.26 11.53
CA LYS A 488 -6.40 -13.47 12.78
C LYS A 488 -4.97 -12.99 12.60
N ILE A 489 -4.53 -12.08 13.45
CA ILE A 489 -3.22 -11.44 13.39
C ILE A 489 -2.14 -12.39 13.93
N SER A 490 -1.09 -12.60 13.14
CA SER A 490 0.16 -13.27 13.56
C SER A 490 1.35 -12.41 13.15
N LYS A 491 2.52 -12.66 13.75
CA LYS A 491 3.74 -12.03 13.26
C LYS A 491 3.97 -12.37 11.79
N ASN A 492 4.20 -11.33 10.99
CA ASN A 492 4.47 -11.44 9.55
C ASN A 492 3.40 -12.18 8.73
N GLN A 493 2.16 -12.25 9.22
CA GLN A 493 1.09 -12.91 8.48
C GLN A 493 -0.31 -12.45 8.93
N LEU A 494 -1.17 -12.13 7.96
CA LEU A 494 -2.62 -12.13 8.16
C LEU A 494 -3.14 -13.56 7.94
N ASN A 495 -3.99 -14.08 8.81
CA ASN A 495 -4.61 -15.39 8.61
C ASN A 495 -6.10 -15.18 8.32
N PRO A 496 -6.55 -15.30 7.06
CA PRO A 496 -7.97 -15.20 6.74
C PRO A 496 -8.76 -16.23 7.52
N ILE A 497 -9.86 -15.80 8.13
CA ILE A 497 -10.81 -16.66 8.87
C ILE A 497 -12.24 -16.17 8.62
N SER A 498 -13.22 -17.00 8.97
CA SER A 498 -14.62 -16.59 9.07
C SER A 498 -14.87 -15.77 10.36
N GLU A 499 -15.82 -14.83 10.33
CA GLU A 499 -16.29 -14.14 11.55
C GLU A 499 -16.83 -15.11 12.60
N SER A 500 -17.41 -16.24 12.17
CA SER A 500 -17.93 -17.27 13.08
C SER A 500 -16.84 -18.00 13.88
N GLU A 501 -15.57 -17.87 13.48
CA GLU A 501 -14.42 -18.43 14.19
C GLU A 501 -13.89 -17.50 15.29
N ILE A 502 -14.39 -16.25 15.36
CA ILE A 502 -14.07 -15.34 16.46
C ILE A 502 -14.83 -15.84 17.71
N PRO A 503 -14.14 -16.03 18.85
CA PRO A 503 -14.79 -16.43 20.09
C PRO A 503 -15.87 -15.44 20.50
N ASP A 504 -17.00 -15.94 21.01
CA ASP A 504 -18.03 -15.10 21.62
C ASP A 504 -17.59 -14.74 23.05
N PRO A 505 -17.33 -13.46 23.36
CA PRO A 505 -16.92 -13.04 24.70
C PRO A 505 -17.87 -13.50 25.81
N ASN A 506 -19.17 -13.57 25.51
CA ASN A 506 -20.18 -13.94 26.50
C ASN A 506 -20.07 -15.42 26.90
N LYS A 507 -19.39 -16.24 26.09
CA LYS A 507 -19.12 -17.65 26.38
C LYS A 507 -17.78 -17.89 27.09
N SER A 508 -17.01 -16.85 27.38
CA SER A 508 -15.76 -16.97 28.14
C SER A 508 -16.03 -16.80 29.63
N PRO A 509 -15.68 -17.77 30.51
CA PRO A 509 -15.83 -17.60 31.96
C PRO A 509 -14.93 -16.47 32.49
N TYR A 510 -13.90 -16.07 31.76
CA TYR A 510 -12.94 -15.06 32.18
C TYR A 510 -13.40 -13.62 31.92
N VAL A 511 -14.43 -13.42 31.10
CA VAL A 511 -14.92 -12.10 30.67
C VAL A 511 -16.15 -11.70 31.47
N GLY A 512 -16.03 -10.62 32.24
CA GLY A 512 -17.08 -10.15 33.14
C GLY A 512 -16.56 -9.12 34.13
N LYS A 513 -17.45 -8.60 34.97
CA LYS A 513 -17.18 -7.64 36.03
C LYS A 513 -17.42 -8.22 37.42
N HIS A 514 -18.21 -9.29 37.54
CA HIS A 514 -18.56 -9.87 38.83
C HIS A 514 -18.12 -11.34 38.91
N PHE A 515 -17.33 -11.68 39.92
CA PHE A 515 -16.80 -13.04 40.12
C PHE A 515 -16.97 -13.47 41.57
N ASP A 516 -17.21 -14.76 41.79
CA ASP A 516 -17.28 -15.36 43.12
C ASP A 516 -16.34 -16.55 43.24
N PHE A 517 -15.64 -16.60 44.37
CA PHE A 517 -14.69 -17.65 44.72
C PHE A 517 -15.15 -18.25 46.05
N THR A 518 -15.62 -19.48 46.00
CA THR A 518 -16.23 -20.19 47.12
C THR A 518 -15.28 -21.29 47.60
N PHE A 519 -14.92 -21.24 48.88
CA PHE A 519 -14.03 -22.19 49.55
C PHE A 519 -14.85 -23.09 50.47
N LYS A 520 -14.85 -24.40 50.20
CA LYS A 520 -15.59 -25.41 50.97
C LYS A 520 -14.66 -26.36 51.70
N GLY A 521 -15.08 -26.77 52.89
CA GLY A 521 -14.35 -27.66 53.78
C GLY A 521 -15.00 -29.04 53.86
N LEU A 522 -14.71 -29.75 54.95
CA LEU A 522 -15.31 -31.05 55.23
C LEU A 522 -16.85 -30.99 55.17
N GLY A 523 -17.47 -31.92 54.45
CA GLY A 523 -18.93 -31.94 54.26
C GLY A 523 -19.47 -30.79 53.41
N ASP A 524 -18.64 -30.24 52.52
CA ASP A 524 -18.95 -29.10 51.63
C ASP A 524 -19.33 -27.81 52.36
N TRP A 525 -18.89 -27.68 53.62
CA TRP A 525 -19.14 -26.51 54.44
C TRP A 525 -18.44 -25.28 53.87
N LEU A 526 -19.20 -24.23 53.52
CA LEU A 526 -18.67 -22.94 53.08
C LEU A 526 -17.99 -22.22 54.26
N PHE A 527 -16.66 -22.28 54.32
CA PHE A 527 -15.88 -21.60 55.36
C PHE A 527 -15.34 -20.25 54.90
N GLY A 528 -15.27 -20.00 53.59
CA GLY A 528 -14.75 -18.75 53.04
C GLY A 528 -15.33 -18.42 51.66
N GLN A 529 -15.48 -17.12 51.39
CA GLN A 529 -15.92 -16.60 50.10
C GLN A 529 -15.17 -15.30 49.77
N LEU A 530 -14.77 -15.16 48.51
CA LEU A 530 -14.26 -13.91 47.93
C LEU A 530 -15.17 -13.51 46.77
N THR A 531 -15.81 -12.36 46.87
CA THR A 531 -16.62 -11.78 45.79
C THR A 531 -15.89 -10.57 45.22
N LEU A 532 -15.64 -10.58 43.91
CA LEU A 532 -15.02 -9.48 43.17
C LEU A 532 -16.08 -8.69 42.41
N ASP A 533 -16.05 -7.37 42.57
CA ASP A 533 -16.77 -6.41 41.75
C ASP A 533 -15.75 -5.44 41.12
N LEU A 534 -15.46 -5.69 39.85
CA LEU A 534 -14.54 -4.88 39.04
C LEU A 534 -15.16 -3.56 38.59
N SER A 535 -16.48 -3.36 38.77
CA SER A 535 -17.15 -2.09 38.48
C SER A 535 -16.94 -1.10 39.61
N SER A 536 -17.00 -1.57 40.86
CA SER A 536 -16.74 -0.76 42.06
C SER A 536 -15.29 -0.85 42.55
N ASN A 537 -14.44 -1.67 41.90
CA ASN A 537 -13.03 -1.90 42.27
C ASN A 537 -12.90 -2.43 43.72
N GLN A 538 -13.75 -3.38 44.09
CA GLN A 538 -13.80 -3.97 45.43
C GLN A 538 -13.73 -5.50 45.40
N ALA A 539 -13.00 -6.05 46.37
CA ALA A 539 -12.98 -7.45 46.73
C ALA A 539 -13.56 -7.62 48.14
N LYS A 540 -14.67 -8.33 48.28
CA LYS A 540 -15.26 -8.66 49.57
C LYS A 540 -14.85 -10.06 49.99
N VAL A 541 -14.14 -10.16 51.11
CA VAL A 541 -13.80 -11.43 51.76
C VAL A 541 -14.77 -11.67 52.91
N ASP A 542 -15.42 -12.83 52.92
CA ASP A 542 -16.33 -13.29 53.98
C ASP A 542 -15.86 -14.66 54.49
N ILE A 543 -15.42 -14.72 55.75
CA ILE A 543 -14.90 -15.91 56.43
C ILE A 543 -15.87 -16.29 57.54
N LYS A 544 -16.20 -17.58 57.62
CA LYS A 544 -17.07 -18.13 58.68
C LYS A 544 -16.23 -18.70 59.81
N LYS A 545 -16.78 -18.61 61.02
CA LYS A 545 -16.16 -19.21 62.21
C LYS A 545 -16.21 -20.73 62.13
N GLY A 546 -15.09 -21.41 62.37
CA GLY A 546 -14.99 -22.87 62.36
C GLY A 546 -13.74 -23.41 61.66
N GLU A 547 -13.57 -24.73 61.72
CA GLU A 547 -12.43 -25.49 61.19
C GLU A 547 -12.71 -25.94 59.75
N PRO A 548 -11.91 -25.53 58.75
CA PRO A 548 -12.14 -25.92 57.36
C PRO A 548 -12.20 -27.44 57.18
N HIS A 549 -11.25 -28.17 57.76
CA HIS A 549 -11.14 -29.61 57.57
C HIS A 549 -10.26 -30.28 58.63
N VAL A 550 -10.88 -30.95 59.60
CA VAL A 550 -10.21 -31.54 60.78
C VAL A 550 -9.11 -32.60 60.51
N TYR A 551 -9.02 -33.13 59.28
CA TYR A 551 -7.99 -34.10 58.90
C TYR A 551 -6.70 -33.48 58.32
N PHE A 552 -6.58 -32.15 58.27
CA PHE A 552 -5.37 -31.45 57.84
C PHE A 552 -4.86 -30.56 58.98
N ASP A 553 -3.66 -30.82 59.48
CA ASP A 553 -3.01 -30.03 60.54
C ASP A 553 -2.16 -28.86 60.00
N ASP A 554 -2.14 -28.71 58.67
CA ASP A 554 -1.41 -27.71 57.90
C ASP A 554 -2.33 -26.84 57.03
N SER A 555 -1.73 -26.07 56.10
CA SER A 555 -2.48 -25.17 55.21
C SER A 555 -3.41 -25.97 54.29
N TYR A 556 -4.71 -25.85 54.57
CA TYR A 556 -5.77 -26.49 53.79
C TYR A 556 -6.18 -25.64 52.58
N ALA A 557 -6.26 -24.32 52.78
CA ALA A 557 -6.49 -23.36 51.72
C ALA A 557 -5.81 -22.02 52.02
N SER A 558 -5.57 -21.21 51.00
CA SER A 558 -5.11 -19.82 51.20
C SER A 558 -5.63 -18.89 50.11
N LEU A 559 -5.70 -17.60 50.45
CA LEU A 559 -6.02 -16.50 49.56
C LEU A 559 -4.96 -15.41 49.70
N SER A 560 -4.38 -14.98 48.59
CA SER A 560 -3.45 -13.86 48.52
C SER A 560 -3.90 -12.86 47.44
N ILE A 561 -3.96 -11.58 47.78
CA ILE A 561 -4.18 -10.47 46.84
C ILE A 561 -2.92 -9.61 46.85
N LYS A 562 -2.32 -9.42 45.69
CA LYS A 562 -1.14 -8.59 45.49
C LYS A 562 -1.42 -7.46 44.51
N ASP A 563 -0.80 -6.30 44.72
CA ASP A 563 -0.88 -5.20 43.78
C ASP A 563 -0.05 -5.46 42.51
N ASN A 564 -0.06 -4.50 41.58
CA ASN A 564 0.65 -4.61 40.31
C ASN A 564 2.19 -4.58 40.44
N GLU A 565 2.74 -4.19 41.60
CA GLU A 565 4.17 -4.24 41.92
C GLU A 565 4.54 -5.53 42.69
N GLY A 566 3.54 -6.37 43.01
CA GLY A 566 3.70 -7.62 43.75
C GLY A 566 3.65 -7.48 45.27
N ASN A 567 3.27 -6.30 45.80
CA ASN A 567 3.13 -6.09 47.23
C ASN A 567 1.86 -6.78 47.75
N THR A 568 1.94 -7.44 48.90
CA THR A 568 0.79 -8.11 49.51
C THR A 568 -0.20 -7.09 50.07
N VAL A 569 -1.39 -7.02 49.46
CA VAL A 569 -2.53 -6.19 49.90
C VAL A 569 -3.35 -6.93 50.95
N TYR A 570 -3.56 -8.22 50.75
CA TYR A 570 -4.26 -9.10 51.67
C TYR A 570 -3.74 -10.52 51.57
N THR A 571 -3.69 -11.23 52.70
CA THR A 571 -3.41 -12.66 52.72
C THR A 571 -4.18 -13.32 53.85
N LYS A 572 -4.67 -14.53 53.61
CA LYS A 572 -5.29 -15.37 54.63
C LYS A 572 -4.93 -16.82 54.37
N ASP A 573 -4.34 -17.45 55.39
CA ASP A 573 -4.10 -18.88 55.43
C ASP A 573 -5.19 -19.56 56.29
N PHE A 574 -5.70 -20.68 55.80
CA PHE A 574 -6.74 -21.48 56.44
C PHE A 574 -6.12 -22.83 56.79
N ILE A 575 -5.68 -22.98 58.05
CA ILE A 575 -5.19 -24.26 58.57
C ILE A 575 -6.40 -25.18 58.81
N GLY A 576 -6.32 -26.44 58.36
CA GLY A 576 -7.48 -27.32 58.31
C GLY A 576 -8.14 -27.60 59.67
N ASP A 577 -7.34 -27.91 60.68
CA ASP A 577 -7.77 -28.29 62.04
C ASP A 577 -7.83 -27.10 63.02
N LYS A 578 -7.61 -25.87 62.55
CA LYS A 578 -7.69 -24.67 63.39
C LYS A 578 -8.93 -23.85 63.04
N SER A 579 -9.70 -23.54 64.07
CA SER A 579 -10.88 -22.71 63.94
C SER A 579 -10.53 -21.29 63.50
N ASN A 580 -11.15 -20.82 62.41
CA ASN A 580 -11.09 -19.43 61.99
C ASN A 580 -12.07 -18.59 62.83
N GLU A 581 -11.76 -17.30 63.00
CA GLU A 581 -12.75 -16.33 63.47
C GLU A 581 -13.53 -15.75 62.28
N ALA A 582 -14.79 -15.38 62.52
CA ALA A 582 -15.63 -14.78 61.48
C ALA A 582 -15.11 -13.38 61.10
N LEU A 583 -15.04 -13.11 59.79
CA LEU A 583 -14.55 -11.83 59.26
C LEU A 583 -15.30 -11.46 57.98
N VAL A 584 -15.74 -10.21 57.88
CA VAL A 584 -16.17 -9.61 56.60
C VAL A 584 -15.31 -8.38 56.35
N LYS A 585 -14.55 -8.38 55.26
CA LYS A 585 -13.62 -7.29 54.91
C LYS A 585 -13.74 -6.92 53.44
N ASN A 586 -13.88 -5.63 53.16
CA ASN A 586 -13.78 -5.08 51.81
C ASN A 586 -12.35 -4.62 51.56
N ILE A 587 -11.80 -4.99 50.41
CA ILE A 587 -10.43 -4.74 50.01
C ILE A 587 -10.48 -3.99 48.68
N PRO A 588 -9.96 -2.75 48.61
CA PRO A 588 -9.82 -2.06 47.34
C PRO A 588 -8.89 -2.83 46.40
N ILE A 589 -9.33 -3.04 45.16
CA ILE A 589 -8.57 -3.70 44.09
C ILE A 589 -8.46 -2.78 42.88
N LYS A 590 -7.51 -3.03 41.99
CA LYS A 590 -7.38 -2.28 40.73
C LYS A 590 -7.01 -3.21 39.59
N ASN A 591 -7.20 -2.73 38.36
CA ASN A 591 -6.62 -3.36 37.19
C ASN A 591 -5.11 -3.62 37.40
N GLY A 592 -4.66 -4.82 37.06
CA GLY A 592 -3.28 -5.28 37.21
C GLY A 592 -2.97 -6.01 38.51
N TYR A 593 -3.88 -6.03 39.49
CA TYR A 593 -3.70 -6.79 40.73
C TYR A 593 -3.76 -8.30 40.48
N TYR A 594 -3.13 -9.08 41.36
CA TYR A 594 -3.04 -10.53 41.29
C TYR A 594 -3.80 -11.17 42.45
N ILE A 595 -4.51 -12.25 42.18
CA ILE A 595 -5.25 -13.05 43.15
C ILE A 595 -4.75 -14.49 43.03
N THR A 596 -4.08 -14.98 44.07
CA THR A 596 -3.58 -16.35 44.16
C THR A 596 -4.35 -17.11 45.21
N MET A 597 -4.76 -18.33 44.89
CA MET A 597 -5.45 -19.21 45.82
C MET A 597 -4.84 -20.59 45.79
N ASN A 598 -4.76 -21.20 46.97
CA ASN A 598 -4.41 -22.60 47.12
C ASN A 598 -5.54 -23.35 47.82
N HIS A 599 -5.75 -24.61 47.48
CA HIS A 599 -6.75 -25.47 48.10
C HIS A 599 -6.37 -26.94 47.93
N GLN A 600 -6.20 -27.69 49.03
CA GLN A 600 -5.78 -29.10 48.97
C GLN A 600 -6.78 -29.98 48.21
N GLU A 601 -8.07 -29.66 48.32
CA GLU A 601 -9.18 -30.36 47.63
C GLU A 601 -9.86 -29.51 46.53
N SER A 602 -9.08 -28.77 45.72
CA SER A 602 -9.64 -27.77 44.79
C SER A 602 -10.65 -28.31 43.79
N LYS A 603 -10.53 -29.58 43.39
CA LYS A 603 -11.38 -30.18 42.34
C LYS A 603 -12.85 -30.17 42.72
N ASP A 604 -13.15 -30.53 43.96
CA ASP A 604 -14.51 -30.75 44.43
C ASP A 604 -15.00 -29.61 45.34
N ARG A 605 -14.08 -28.88 45.99
CA ARG A 605 -14.40 -27.94 47.07
C ARG A 605 -14.00 -26.48 46.86
N LEU A 606 -13.27 -26.18 45.80
CA LEU A 606 -13.11 -24.81 45.31
C LEU A 606 -14.10 -24.59 44.15
N LEU A 607 -14.80 -23.47 44.15
CA LEU A 607 -15.68 -23.05 43.04
C LEU A 607 -15.33 -21.62 42.67
N ILE A 608 -15.09 -21.36 41.39
CA ILE A 608 -14.76 -20.03 40.88
C ILE A 608 -15.72 -19.73 39.74
N THR A 609 -16.63 -18.79 39.95
CA THR A 609 -17.75 -18.55 39.02
C THR A 609 -17.77 -17.10 38.56
N ASN A 610 -17.93 -16.90 37.27
CA ASN A 610 -18.30 -15.60 36.73
C ASN A 610 -19.81 -15.40 36.90
N LEU A 611 -20.19 -14.39 37.68
CA LEU A 611 -21.58 -14.16 38.02
C LEU A 611 -22.38 -13.53 36.87
N ASP A 612 -21.72 -12.94 35.88
CA ASP A 612 -22.40 -12.28 34.76
C ASP A 612 -22.93 -13.30 33.74
N ASN A 613 -22.15 -14.34 33.44
CA ASN A 613 -22.54 -15.39 32.48
C ASN A 613 -22.74 -16.78 33.10
N LYS A 614 -22.57 -16.90 34.43
CA LYS A 614 -22.75 -18.14 35.21
C LYS A 614 -21.80 -19.28 34.84
N LEU A 615 -20.71 -18.99 34.14
CA LEU A 615 -19.72 -19.98 33.78
C LEU A 615 -18.66 -20.13 34.88
N GLU A 616 -18.21 -21.36 35.09
CA GLU A 616 -17.12 -21.67 36.02
C GLU A 616 -15.76 -21.42 35.35
N LEU A 617 -14.84 -20.77 36.07
CA LEU A 617 -13.45 -20.58 35.67
C LEU A 617 -12.64 -21.84 36.01
N GLU A 618 -11.46 -21.97 35.41
CA GLU A 618 -10.54 -23.03 35.78
C GLU A 618 -10.17 -22.94 37.28
N LYS A 619 -9.88 -24.09 37.88
CA LYS A 619 -9.46 -24.21 39.28
C LYS A 619 -8.40 -25.30 39.41
N GLY A 620 -7.59 -25.20 40.45
CA GLY A 620 -6.53 -26.15 40.73
C GLY A 620 -5.99 -25.95 42.14
N ASN A 621 -5.13 -26.88 42.59
CA ASN A 621 -4.57 -26.84 43.94
C ASN A 621 -3.81 -25.54 44.22
N SER A 622 -3.28 -24.91 43.17
CA SER A 622 -2.78 -23.54 43.15
C SER A 622 -3.19 -22.87 41.86
N ILE A 623 -3.80 -21.68 41.95
CA ILE A 623 -4.19 -20.91 40.77
C ILE A 623 -4.06 -19.41 41.00
N THR A 624 -3.60 -18.70 39.97
CA THR A 624 -3.40 -17.25 40.01
C THR A 624 -4.15 -16.55 38.87
N TYR A 625 -4.83 -15.47 39.21
CA TYR A 625 -5.53 -14.59 38.29
C TYR A 625 -4.97 -13.17 38.36
N LYS A 626 -4.82 -12.53 37.21
CA LYS A 626 -4.57 -11.10 37.09
C LYS A 626 -5.88 -10.39 36.74
N ILE A 627 -6.22 -9.34 37.48
CA ILE A 627 -7.37 -8.48 37.18
C ILE A 627 -7.04 -7.65 35.94
N THR A 628 -7.97 -7.63 35.00
CA THR A 628 -7.93 -6.80 33.78
C THR A 628 -9.14 -5.87 33.76
N ASP A 629 -9.14 -4.88 32.85
CA ASP A 629 -10.29 -3.99 32.69
C ASP A 629 -11.58 -4.73 32.30
N SER A 630 -11.49 -5.96 31.80
CA SER A 630 -12.63 -6.67 31.22
C SER A 630 -12.91 -8.04 31.85
N GLY A 631 -12.26 -8.33 32.98
CA GLY A 631 -12.40 -9.60 33.70
C GLY A 631 -11.08 -10.10 34.28
N LEU A 632 -10.90 -11.41 34.30
CA LEU A 632 -9.73 -12.07 34.89
C LEU A 632 -8.88 -12.74 33.81
N LEU A 633 -7.56 -12.72 33.99
CA LEU A 633 -6.63 -13.47 33.16
C LEU A 633 -5.91 -14.49 34.03
N LYS A 634 -6.00 -15.78 33.71
CA LYS A 634 -5.18 -16.79 34.37
C LYS A 634 -3.71 -16.57 34.00
N VAL A 635 -2.85 -16.51 35.01
CA VAL A 635 -1.41 -16.27 34.87
C VAL A 635 -0.60 -17.25 35.72
N SER A 636 0.67 -17.43 35.41
CA SER A 636 1.58 -18.12 36.32
C SER A 636 1.89 -17.24 37.54
N GLU A 637 2.08 -17.84 38.71
CA GLU A 637 2.54 -17.11 39.90
C GLU A 637 3.91 -16.43 39.68
N SER A 638 4.73 -16.97 38.78
CA SER A 638 6.01 -16.36 38.38
C SER A 638 5.87 -15.01 37.67
N GLU A 639 4.68 -14.67 37.17
CA GLU A 639 4.38 -13.36 36.55
C GLU A 639 4.11 -12.26 37.57
N ILE A 640 4.01 -12.60 38.86
CA ILE A 640 3.88 -11.63 39.94
C ILE A 640 5.25 -10.97 40.15
N PRO A 641 5.37 -9.64 40.00
CA PRO A 641 6.64 -8.96 40.20
C PRO A 641 7.15 -9.13 41.64
N LYS A 642 8.47 -9.02 41.82
CA LYS A 642 9.07 -8.89 43.16
C LYS A 642 9.22 -7.40 43.47
N PRO A 643 8.64 -6.88 44.56
CA PRO A 643 8.78 -5.47 44.91
C PRO A 643 10.24 -5.07 45.14
N ILE A 644 10.71 -4.03 44.43
CA ILE A 644 12.02 -3.43 44.68
C ILE A 644 11.98 -2.51 45.90
N LYS A 645 10.85 -1.81 46.08
CA LYS A 645 10.56 -0.90 47.19
C LYS A 645 9.19 -1.27 47.75
N PRO A 646 9.14 -2.20 48.72
CA PRO A 646 7.88 -2.79 49.16
C PRO A 646 6.95 -1.74 49.76
N THR A 647 5.67 -1.93 49.46
CA THR A 647 4.56 -1.24 50.11
C THR A 647 3.90 -2.20 51.10
N TYR A 648 3.80 -1.78 52.35
CA TYR A 648 3.19 -2.56 53.42
C TYR A 648 1.80 -1.99 53.70
N TYR A 649 0.76 -2.70 53.24
CA TYR A 649 -0.63 -2.28 53.45
C TYR A 649 -1.11 -2.65 54.86
N GLY A 650 -1.79 -1.71 55.50
CA GLY A 650 -2.26 -1.80 56.89
C GLY A 650 -2.38 -0.39 57.48
N THR A 651 -3.12 -0.26 58.58
CA THR A 651 -3.32 1.01 59.29
C THR A 651 -2.61 1.06 60.64
N GLU A 652 -2.21 -0.10 61.18
CA GLU A 652 -1.49 -0.18 62.46
C GLU A 652 -0.14 -0.87 62.30
N PHE A 653 0.92 -0.21 62.78
CA PHE A 653 2.28 -0.73 62.77
C PHE A 653 2.94 -0.49 64.12
N ASN A 654 3.83 -1.41 64.53
CA ASN A 654 4.59 -1.29 65.75
C ASN A 654 6.08 -1.52 65.49
N THR A 655 6.93 -0.64 66.02
CA THR A 655 8.38 -0.80 65.99
C THR A 655 8.91 -1.00 67.41
N LEU A 656 9.61 -2.10 67.63
CA LEU A 656 10.29 -2.42 68.89
C LEU A 656 11.79 -2.19 68.73
N PHE A 657 12.34 -1.34 69.58
CA PHE A 657 13.77 -1.04 69.65
C PHE A 657 14.37 -1.78 70.84
N LYS A 658 15.23 -2.78 70.58
CA LYS A 658 15.88 -3.59 71.61
C LYS A 658 17.34 -3.20 71.82
N GLY A 659 17.75 -3.24 73.07
CA GLY A 659 19.08 -2.90 73.55
C GLY A 659 19.85 -4.11 74.03
N TYR A 660 20.80 -3.88 74.93
CA TYR A 660 21.60 -4.94 75.55
C TYR A 660 20.69 -5.98 76.23
N ALA A 661 21.03 -7.27 76.05
CA ALA A 661 20.22 -8.41 76.50
C ALA A 661 18.77 -8.41 75.97
N ASP A 662 18.57 -7.86 74.77
CA ASP A 662 17.29 -7.80 74.03
C ASP A 662 16.16 -7.06 74.76
N ARG A 663 16.51 -6.23 75.76
CA ARG A 663 15.56 -5.38 76.48
C ARG A 663 14.97 -4.33 75.54
N VAL A 664 13.65 -4.24 75.44
CA VAL A 664 12.98 -3.17 74.69
C VAL A 664 13.18 -1.84 75.44
N PHE A 665 14.00 -0.94 74.88
CA PHE A 665 14.24 0.38 75.48
C PHE A 665 13.32 1.46 74.89
N ALA A 666 12.78 1.24 73.69
CA ALA A 666 11.74 2.09 73.11
C ALA A 666 10.76 1.29 72.23
N GLU A 667 9.53 1.79 72.12
CA GLU A 667 8.47 1.26 71.27
C GLU A 667 7.82 2.43 70.51
N MET A 668 7.61 2.27 69.19
CA MET A 668 6.92 3.25 68.34
C MET A 668 5.69 2.62 67.70
N LYS A 669 4.50 3.04 68.12
CA LYS A 669 3.21 2.63 67.56
C LYS A 669 2.71 3.67 66.58
N MET A 670 2.48 3.25 65.35
CA MET A 670 1.94 4.07 64.26
C MET A 670 0.49 3.65 64.01
N ASP A 671 -0.43 4.61 64.08
CA ASP A 671 -1.84 4.43 63.77
C ASP A 671 -2.20 5.43 62.65
N LEU A 672 -2.21 4.92 61.42
CA LEU A 672 -2.48 5.71 60.22
C LEU A 672 -3.95 6.11 60.13
N SER A 673 -4.86 5.39 60.81
CA SER A 673 -6.28 5.73 60.86
C SER A 673 -6.52 6.96 61.75
N LYS A 674 -5.78 7.05 62.86
CA LYS A 674 -5.76 8.22 63.75
C LYS A 674 -4.76 9.29 63.33
N LYS A 675 -3.99 9.06 62.26
CA LYS A 675 -2.93 9.95 61.74
C LYS A 675 -1.93 10.33 62.84
N GLN A 676 -1.55 9.36 63.67
CA GLN A 676 -0.74 9.59 64.86
C GLN A 676 0.32 8.51 65.01
N VAL A 677 1.46 8.92 65.59
CA VAL A 677 2.47 8.01 66.12
C VAL A 677 2.64 8.26 67.62
N THR A 678 2.87 7.20 68.39
CA THR A 678 3.22 7.24 69.81
C THR A 678 4.56 6.57 70.01
N VAL A 679 5.52 7.28 70.60
CA VAL A 679 6.84 6.75 70.96
C VAL A 679 6.95 6.66 72.48
N THR A 680 7.08 5.44 72.99
CA THR A 680 7.29 5.16 74.41
C THR A 680 8.76 4.80 74.63
N THR A 681 9.41 5.47 75.59
CA THR A 681 10.76 5.16 76.06
C THR A 681 10.66 4.49 77.43
N ASN A 682 11.31 3.34 77.60
CA ASN A 682 11.37 2.62 78.87
C ASN A 682 12.58 3.07 79.70
N ALA A 683 12.44 3.05 81.03
CA ALA A 683 13.54 3.43 81.92
C ALA A 683 14.75 2.49 81.78
N GLY A 684 15.96 3.03 81.87
CA GLY A 684 17.22 2.28 81.82
C GLY A 684 18.17 2.71 80.70
N VAL A 685 19.34 2.05 80.65
CA VAL A 685 20.40 2.27 79.63
C VAL A 685 20.13 1.38 78.40
N PRO A 686 19.98 1.93 77.16
CA PRO A 686 19.70 1.13 75.97
C PRO A 686 20.80 0.11 75.66
N HIS A 687 22.06 0.56 75.51
CA HIS A 687 23.19 -0.30 75.20
C HIS A 687 24.53 0.35 75.59
N SER A 688 25.19 -0.15 76.63
CA SER A 688 26.37 0.49 77.25
C SER A 688 27.61 0.64 76.36
N TYR A 689 27.66 -0.03 75.20
CA TYR A 689 28.79 0.02 74.27
C TYR A 689 28.64 1.01 73.12
N PHE A 690 27.47 1.66 72.98
CA PHE A 690 27.21 2.57 71.86
C PHE A 690 26.90 3.98 72.38
N ASN A 691 27.46 4.99 71.70
CA ASN A 691 27.11 6.39 71.97
C ASN A 691 25.77 6.72 71.33
N GLU A 692 25.70 6.88 70.01
CA GLU A 692 24.41 6.99 69.30
C GLU A 692 23.97 5.60 68.87
N TYR A 693 22.78 5.18 69.28
CA TYR A 693 22.36 3.78 69.12
C TYR A 693 21.15 3.61 68.19
N ALA A 694 20.17 4.51 68.28
CA ALA A 694 19.00 4.51 67.40
C ALA A 694 18.45 5.93 67.21
N THR A 695 17.79 6.18 66.08
CA THR A 695 17.06 7.44 65.84
C THR A 695 15.70 7.20 65.21
N ILE A 696 14.78 8.12 65.50
CA ILE A 696 13.49 8.26 64.84
C ILE A 696 13.44 9.69 64.31
N LEU A 697 13.21 9.85 63.01
CA LEU A 697 12.96 11.14 62.39
C LEU A 697 11.65 11.05 61.61
N ILE A 698 10.74 11.97 61.86
CA ILE A 698 9.47 12.08 61.13
C ILE A 698 9.38 13.47 60.54
N GLN A 699 9.18 13.52 59.23
CA GLN A 699 9.00 14.75 58.48
C GLN A 699 7.62 14.74 57.83
N ASN A 700 7.00 15.91 57.69
CA ASN A 700 5.75 16.03 56.93
C ASN A 700 6.00 15.95 55.41
N SER A 701 4.96 16.07 54.60
CA SER A 701 5.04 16.05 53.13
C SER A 701 5.90 17.16 52.52
N LYS A 702 6.17 18.25 53.26
CA LYS A 702 7.07 19.34 52.88
C LYS A 702 8.52 19.13 53.36
N LYS A 703 8.81 17.97 53.96
CA LYS A 703 10.09 17.61 54.58
C LYS A 703 10.45 18.45 55.82
N GLU A 704 9.47 19.08 56.46
CA GLU A 704 9.67 19.77 57.73
C GLU A 704 9.62 18.73 58.86
N THR A 705 10.58 18.77 59.79
CA THR A 705 10.63 17.85 60.93
C THR A 705 9.45 18.09 61.88
N VAL A 706 8.62 17.06 62.06
CA VAL A 706 7.49 17.07 63.02
C VAL A 706 7.81 16.30 64.30
N TYR A 707 8.74 15.35 64.24
CA TYR A 707 9.25 14.65 65.41
C TYR A 707 10.68 14.17 65.16
N SER A 708 11.53 14.25 66.16
CA SER A 708 12.87 13.67 66.11
C SER A 708 13.28 13.18 67.49
N LYS A 709 13.82 11.97 67.56
CA LYS A 709 14.37 11.37 68.76
C LYS A 709 15.69 10.70 68.45
N LYS A 710 16.71 11.01 69.25
CA LYS A 710 18.01 10.35 69.22
C LYS A 710 18.22 9.62 70.54
N PHE A 711 18.46 8.31 70.46
CA PHE A 711 18.74 7.46 71.61
C PHE A 711 20.24 7.25 71.76
N ILE A 712 20.76 7.71 72.90
CA ILE A 712 22.16 7.55 73.29
C ILE A 712 22.28 6.23 74.07
N GLY A 713 23.07 5.28 73.57
CA GLY A 713 23.16 3.93 74.11
C GLY A 713 23.63 3.87 75.57
N THR A 714 24.53 4.75 75.97
CA THR A 714 25.08 4.84 77.34
C THR A 714 24.23 5.66 78.32
N TYR A 715 23.19 6.35 77.84
CA TYR A 715 22.38 7.25 78.68
C TYR A 715 21.29 6.48 79.44
N ASN A 716 21.10 6.78 80.72
CA ASN A 716 20.05 6.17 81.54
C ASN A 716 18.73 6.97 81.41
N TYR A 717 17.80 6.48 80.58
CA TYR A 717 16.52 7.14 80.35
C TYR A 717 15.53 6.92 81.50
N GLN A 718 14.61 7.86 81.69
CA GLN A 718 13.39 7.67 82.49
C GLN A 718 12.24 7.24 81.57
N SER A 719 11.21 6.61 82.13
CA SER A 719 10.02 6.25 81.37
C SER A 719 9.32 7.50 80.84
N ASN A 720 8.99 7.51 79.55
CA ASN A 720 8.33 8.64 78.89
C ASN A 720 7.47 8.17 77.70
N SER A 721 6.46 8.93 77.32
CA SER A 721 5.61 8.65 76.16
C SER A 721 5.29 9.95 75.43
N GLU A 722 5.57 10.01 74.13
CA GLU A 722 5.44 11.19 73.27
C GLU A 722 4.55 10.85 72.08
N THR A 723 3.67 11.77 71.66
CA THR A 723 2.83 11.61 70.47
C THR A 723 3.16 12.67 69.43
N ALA A 724 3.04 12.31 68.15
CA ALA A 724 3.28 13.21 67.03
C ALA A 724 2.31 12.94 65.87
N PRO A 725 2.04 13.93 65.01
CA PRO A 725 1.21 13.74 63.82
C PRO A 725 1.91 12.84 62.80
N LEU A 726 1.13 11.97 62.15
CA LEU A 726 1.58 11.06 61.11
C LEU A 726 0.56 11.03 59.95
N GLU A 727 0.60 12.07 59.12
CA GLU A 727 -0.31 12.26 58.00
C GLU A 727 0.16 11.52 56.74
N GLU A 728 -0.74 11.34 55.76
CA GLU A 728 -0.37 10.86 54.43
C GLU A 728 0.72 11.75 53.81
N GLY A 729 1.73 11.13 53.21
CA GLY A 729 2.93 11.78 52.67
C GLY A 729 4.04 12.05 53.69
N SER A 730 3.82 11.80 54.99
CA SER A 730 4.88 11.89 55.99
C SER A 730 6.01 10.91 55.72
N ILE A 731 7.24 11.29 56.05
CA ILE A 731 8.44 10.48 55.87
C ILE A 731 8.97 10.08 57.24
N ILE A 732 9.09 8.78 57.49
CA ILE A 732 9.61 8.21 58.73
C ILE A 732 10.96 7.58 58.42
N THR A 733 12.03 8.09 59.01
CA THR A 733 13.37 7.47 58.98
C THR A 733 13.68 6.88 60.34
N ILE A 734 14.02 5.60 60.35
CA ILE A 734 14.41 4.85 61.55
C ILE A 734 15.84 4.39 61.36
N THR A 735 16.70 4.65 62.35
CA THR A 735 18.05 4.06 62.38
C THR A 735 18.26 3.24 63.63
N HIS A 736 19.02 2.15 63.51
CA HIS A 736 19.38 1.29 64.63
C HIS A 736 20.69 0.55 64.31
N LEU A 737 21.73 0.72 65.14
CA LEU A 737 23.06 0.15 64.84
C LEU A 737 23.11 -1.38 64.87
N GLU A 738 22.18 -2.02 65.59
CA GLU A 738 22.03 -3.49 65.62
C GLU A 738 20.71 -3.92 64.96
N SER A 739 20.36 -3.31 63.82
CA SER A 739 19.04 -3.48 63.19
C SER A 739 18.67 -4.93 62.90
N LYS A 740 19.63 -5.75 62.46
CA LYS A 740 19.44 -7.15 62.06
C LYS A 740 18.82 -7.99 63.18
N ASP A 741 19.30 -7.82 64.41
CA ASP A 741 18.95 -8.71 65.53
C ASP A 741 17.98 -8.03 66.52
N ARG A 742 17.99 -6.69 66.59
CA ARG A 742 17.36 -5.93 67.69
C ARG A 742 16.34 -4.88 67.27
N LEU A 743 16.14 -4.65 65.98
CA LEU A 743 15.00 -3.88 65.47
C LEU A 743 13.92 -4.84 64.97
N LYS A 744 12.67 -4.59 65.36
CA LYS A 744 11.49 -5.25 64.78
C LYS A 744 10.49 -4.19 64.36
N ILE A 745 10.05 -4.23 63.12
CA ILE A 745 8.97 -3.39 62.60
C ILE A 745 7.88 -4.33 62.12
N ILE A 746 6.69 -4.26 62.70
CA ILE A 746 5.62 -5.24 62.52
C ILE A 746 4.35 -4.52 62.10
N ASN A 747 3.68 -5.02 61.07
CA ASN A 747 2.30 -4.67 60.79
C ASN A 747 1.41 -5.47 61.76
N THR A 748 0.71 -4.79 62.67
CA THR A 748 0.00 -5.48 63.76
C THR A 748 -1.30 -6.11 63.30
N GLU A 749 -1.83 -5.75 62.12
CA GLU A 749 -3.06 -6.33 61.59
C GLU A 749 -2.84 -7.73 61.01
N ASN A 750 -1.67 -7.97 60.41
CA ASN A 750 -1.36 -9.24 59.75
C ASN A 750 -0.11 -9.95 60.32
N LEU A 751 0.49 -9.37 61.37
CA LEU A 751 1.67 -9.85 62.08
C LEU A 751 2.92 -10.02 61.21
N SER A 752 2.95 -9.42 60.01
CA SER A 752 4.12 -9.48 59.14
C SER A 752 5.22 -8.51 59.60
N GLU A 753 6.47 -8.99 59.57
CA GLU A 753 7.65 -8.16 59.84
C GLU A 753 8.05 -7.42 58.54
N LEU A 754 8.26 -6.12 58.64
CA LEU A 754 8.74 -5.27 57.55
C LEU A 754 10.25 -5.45 57.37
N GLU A 755 10.75 -5.13 56.18
CA GLU A 755 12.20 -5.17 55.93
C GLU A 755 12.95 -4.18 56.83
N LYS A 756 14.01 -4.67 57.45
CA LYS A 756 14.87 -3.89 58.35
C LYS A 756 16.27 -3.70 57.76
N ALA A 757 16.85 -2.55 58.08
CA ALA A 757 18.21 -2.16 57.75
C ALA A 757 18.70 -1.18 58.82
N ASP A 758 20.01 -0.91 58.85
CA ASP A 758 20.61 0.02 59.83
C ASP A 758 20.02 1.43 59.72
N SER A 759 19.54 1.79 58.53
CA SER A 759 18.66 2.92 58.28
C SER A 759 17.57 2.49 57.31
N VAL A 760 16.31 2.72 57.66
CA VAL A 760 15.16 2.49 56.78
C VAL A 760 14.25 3.70 56.77
N THR A 761 13.79 4.08 55.58
CA THR A 761 12.85 5.19 55.41
C THR A 761 11.57 4.73 54.76
N TYR A 762 10.45 5.11 55.37
CA TYR A 762 9.10 4.89 54.87
C TYR A 762 8.42 6.21 54.53
N GLN A 763 7.61 6.21 53.48
CA GLN A 763 6.61 7.23 53.22
C GLN A 763 5.25 6.68 53.60
N VAL A 764 4.49 7.44 54.39
CA VAL A 764 3.09 7.14 54.69
C VAL A 764 2.27 7.34 53.42
N ILE A 765 1.50 6.33 53.04
CA ILE A 765 0.54 6.39 51.94
C ILE A 765 -0.86 6.09 52.49
N ASN A 766 -1.90 6.37 51.71
CA ASN A 766 -3.25 5.95 52.07
C ASN A 766 -3.30 4.42 52.30
N GLY A 767 -3.55 4.01 53.55
CA GLY A 767 -3.67 2.61 53.95
C GLY A 767 -2.36 1.82 54.02
N GLY A 768 -1.20 2.46 54.17
CA GLY A 768 0.06 1.72 54.36
C GLY A 768 1.34 2.56 54.46
N LEU A 769 2.47 1.85 54.47
CA LEU A 769 3.83 2.41 54.47
C LEU A 769 4.60 1.94 53.24
N LYS A 770 5.11 2.86 52.42
CA LYS A 770 5.97 2.56 51.27
C LYS A 770 7.44 2.78 51.63
N LYS A 771 8.27 1.75 51.52
CA LYS A 771 9.73 1.90 51.71
C LYS A 771 10.31 2.76 50.60
N ILE A 772 11.11 3.77 50.94
CA ILE A 772 11.73 4.68 49.96
C ILE A 772 13.27 4.66 49.96
N SER A 773 13.90 4.28 51.08
CA SER A 773 15.35 4.04 51.18
C SER A 773 15.64 2.94 52.18
#